data_AF-A0A832BP56-F1
#
_entry.id   AF-A0A832BP56-F1
#
_cell.length_a   1.000
_cell.length_b   1.000
_cell.length_c   1.000
_cell.angle_alpha   90.00
_cell.angle_beta   90.00
_cell.angle_gamma   90.00
#
_symmetry.space_group_name_H-M   'P 1'
#
loop_
_entity.id
_entity.type
_entity.pdbx_description
1 polymer ?
#
loop_
_entity_poly.entity_id
_entity_poly.type
_entity_poly.pdbx_seq_one_letter_code
_entity_poly.pdbx_strand_id
1 'polypeptide(L)'
;MKTSPPSLLNHHRRQDQNHTKQQRAFKLLSHCSRSPADSQKGSRAFAPVALFLALLTTNLGTLFYFGQPFVRLTSCVLGLMLIASIIQAAWRVRKRSLWPDFLLAAVGFAFMLLFLDSKEAGFIGLICALGVALTLFADEAKDEIYALLTASGLVALFDYGYSHIWLIWYGVRWANRLMMRLIEILTRQPMPFGHHASGFFILIPFLAYLVAFILHAQRADHRAWRKNPEAKASSALDQEEAGIIMRLENPAAMRTLALWFDSLLMLLSLFACQGLYLITQQAIFSRLRFRVYQALFQLSPFETHWFAFLIFLVPLWLYKTRLKGKLALSQGRKLTGGCSCSCCRGGMSLGRRIVAFAFVLLMLLTVQDGRTIIPCGRGRVALDRQRRVVIYDNLDWSRPKFGYYGDRSGGMFGNLPDFLSSLGFLVQLEKELDDRKLQGVDLLVVINLMERFKSPVKEAIFRYLLVGGNLLVMGDHTGLGFIREPLNDLIAPVGIKLQFDSVCPLVPSWQNCMEIRPHRITEHLSTENDIQIWIGASLEIRPPARPILIGVRAFSDAGNKDNPQEGFLGDLQYQRSEQLGDVVLVAESRLGKGKILVFGDTSSLQNGSLPYSYQFIQQIFYWLTEKASDLSLA
;
A
#
# COMPACT_ATOMS: atom_id res chain seq x y z
N MET A 1 96.45 14.93 47.04
CA MET A 1 96.65 13.49 46.75
C MET A 1 95.32 12.76 46.96
N LYS A 2 94.87 12.05 45.91
CA LYS A 2 94.11 10.78 45.89
C LYS A 2 92.85 10.57 46.79
N THR A 3 91.69 10.62 46.12
CA THR A 3 90.63 9.58 46.01
C THR A 3 90.32 8.62 47.18
N SER A 4 89.03 8.55 47.58
CA SER A 4 88.18 7.33 47.69
C SER A 4 86.71 7.65 48.08
N PRO A 5 85.72 6.78 47.76
CA PRO A 5 84.31 7.13 47.47
C PRO A 5 83.28 6.72 48.58
N PRO A 6 81.95 6.95 48.41
CA PRO A 6 80.98 7.17 49.49
C PRO A 6 80.22 5.92 49.95
N SER A 7 79.81 5.90 51.23
CA SER A 7 79.04 4.83 51.86
C SER A 7 77.53 4.99 51.69
N LEU A 8 76.93 3.87 51.26
CA LEU A 8 75.52 3.56 51.17
C LEU A 8 74.83 3.60 52.55
N LEU A 9 73.91 4.54 52.78
CA LEU A 9 73.00 4.45 53.94
C LEU A 9 71.70 5.27 53.80
N ASN A 10 71.17 5.40 52.58
CA ASN A 10 69.89 6.11 52.35
C ASN A 10 68.85 5.34 51.51
N HIS A 11 69.05 4.05 51.24
CA HIS A 11 68.12 3.30 50.39
C HIS A 11 66.97 2.58 51.11
N HIS A 12 67.02 2.38 52.44
CA HIS A 12 65.97 1.64 53.16
C HIS A 12 64.81 2.49 53.70
N ARG A 13 64.92 3.83 53.77
CA ARG A 13 63.82 4.68 54.27
C ARG A 13 62.81 5.13 53.21
N ARG A 14 63.08 4.86 51.92
CA ARG A 14 62.17 5.18 50.80
C ARG A 14 61.28 4.01 50.35
N GLN A 15 61.52 2.78 50.80
CA GLN A 15 60.69 1.63 50.44
C GLN A 15 59.43 1.49 51.32
N ASP A 16 59.48 1.87 52.60
CA ASP A 16 58.29 1.74 53.49
C ASP A 16 57.21 2.81 53.25
N GLN A 17 57.55 3.98 52.74
CA GLN A 17 56.57 5.02 52.40
C GLN A 17 55.80 4.75 51.10
N ASN A 18 56.31 3.89 50.22
CA ASN A 18 55.60 3.49 49.00
C ASN A 18 54.63 2.33 49.24
N HIS A 19 54.91 1.44 50.20
CA HIS A 19 53.99 0.35 50.57
C HIS A 19 52.71 0.86 51.24
N THR A 20 52.78 1.91 52.07
CA THR A 20 51.59 2.50 52.72
C THR A 20 50.75 3.36 51.76
N LYS A 21 51.37 3.97 50.74
CA LYS A 21 50.63 4.68 49.68
C LYS A 21 49.96 3.72 48.69
N GLN A 22 50.60 2.58 48.35
CA GLN A 22 49.96 1.54 47.54
C GLN A 22 48.83 0.81 48.29
N GLN A 23 48.97 0.54 49.60
CA GLN A 23 47.88 -0.05 50.38
C GLN A 23 46.70 0.92 50.60
N ARG A 24 46.94 2.24 50.70
CA ARG A 24 45.85 3.24 50.75
C ARG A 24 45.19 3.45 49.38
N ALA A 25 45.91 3.35 48.27
CA ALA A 25 45.33 3.38 46.92
C ALA A 25 44.49 2.12 46.63
N PHE A 26 44.91 0.95 47.12
CA PHE A 26 44.14 -0.29 46.96
C PHE A 26 42.87 -0.32 47.85
N LYS A 27 42.89 0.31 49.03
CA LYS A 27 41.73 0.41 49.93
C LYS A 27 40.71 1.48 49.52
N LEU A 28 41.13 2.50 48.75
CA LEU A 28 40.23 3.49 48.15
C LEU A 28 39.62 3.02 46.82
N LEU A 29 40.26 2.08 46.12
CA LEU A 29 39.70 1.45 44.92
C LEU A 29 38.77 0.27 45.22
N SER A 30 38.87 -0.37 46.39
CA SER A 30 37.95 -1.44 46.82
C SER A 30 36.65 -0.97 47.48
N HIS A 31 36.48 0.35 47.70
CA HIS A 31 35.22 0.94 48.16
C HIS A 31 34.43 1.68 47.06
N CYS A 32 34.88 1.61 45.81
CA CYS A 32 34.14 2.07 44.62
C CYS A 32 33.66 0.92 43.73
N SER A 33 33.55 -0.31 44.25
CA SER A 33 32.72 -1.33 43.61
C SER A 33 31.27 -1.01 43.93
N ARG A 34 30.62 -0.24 43.05
CA ARG A 34 29.16 -0.09 43.03
C ARG A 34 28.54 -1.47 43.16
N SER A 35 27.54 -1.60 44.04
CA SER A 35 26.87 -2.87 44.27
C SER A 35 26.37 -3.49 42.95
N PRO A 36 26.31 -4.83 42.83
CA PRO A 36 25.74 -5.51 41.65
C PRO A 36 24.30 -5.06 41.30
N ALA A 37 23.62 -4.34 42.20
CA ALA A 37 22.30 -3.76 41.95
C ALA A 37 22.31 -2.52 41.03
N ASP A 38 23.45 -1.85 40.83
CA ASP A 38 23.55 -0.69 39.93
C ASP A 38 23.99 -1.06 38.50
N SER A 39 24.66 -2.19 38.27
CA SER A 39 24.92 -2.69 36.90
C SER A 39 23.66 -3.28 36.24
N GLN A 40 22.72 -3.80 37.04
CA GLN A 40 21.38 -4.21 36.58
C GLN A 40 20.50 -3.03 36.09
N LYS A 41 20.78 -1.79 36.51
CA LYS A 41 20.02 -0.62 36.02
C LYS A 41 20.42 -0.22 34.60
N GLY A 42 21.67 -0.49 34.20
CA GLY A 42 22.16 -0.26 32.84
C GLY A 42 21.61 -1.26 31.83
N SER A 43 21.50 -2.55 32.19
CA SER A 43 20.97 -3.60 31.29
C SER A 43 19.45 -3.53 31.12
N ARG A 44 18.69 -3.15 32.17
CA ARG A 44 17.23 -2.97 32.09
C ARG A 44 16.79 -1.82 31.19
N ALA A 45 17.64 -0.83 30.94
CA ALA A 45 17.36 0.26 30.00
C ALA A 45 17.67 -0.12 28.53
N PHE A 46 18.46 -1.17 28.31
CA PHE A 46 18.94 -1.53 26.97
C PHE A 46 17.85 -2.20 26.11
N ALA A 47 17.07 -3.13 26.68
CA ALA A 47 16.01 -3.82 25.96
C ALA A 47 14.84 -2.89 25.53
N PRO A 48 14.35 -1.95 26.35
CA PRO A 48 13.34 -0.97 25.93
C PRO A 48 13.87 0.01 24.87
N VAL A 49 15.15 0.40 24.95
CA VAL A 49 15.78 1.30 23.97
C VAL A 49 16.00 0.59 22.64
N ALA A 50 16.44 -0.68 22.66
CA ALA A 50 16.58 -1.49 21.44
C ALA A 50 15.21 -1.77 20.78
N LEU A 51 14.17 -2.08 21.58
CA LEU A 51 12.81 -2.27 21.09
C LEU A 51 12.21 -0.96 20.55
N PHE A 52 12.46 0.17 21.23
CA PHE A 52 12.03 1.49 20.75
C PHE A 52 12.73 1.88 19.46
N LEU A 53 14.04 1.65 19.34
CA LEU A 53 14.80 1.92 18.11
C LEU A 53 14.36 1.02 16.95
N ALA A 54 14.07 -0.26 17.22
CA ALA A 54 13.52 -1.20 16.23
C ALA A 54 12.13 -0.74 15.75
N LEU A 55 11.21 -0.44 16.67
CA LEU A 55 9.88 0.06 16.33
C LEU A 55 9.94 1.42 15.61
N LEU A 56 10.85 2.31 15.99
CA LEU A 56 11.05 3.60 15.35
C LEU A 56 11.61 3.44 13.92
N THR A 57 12.54 2.50 13.69
CA THR A 57 13.08 2.24 12.34
C THR A 57 12.08 1.53 11.44
N THR A 58 11.28 0.60 11.95
CA THR A 58 10.20 -0.02 11.17
C THR A 58 9.14 1.02 10.78
N ASN A 59 8.76 1.92 11.69
CA ASN A 59 7.80 2.99 11.41
C ASN A 59 8.36 4.09 10.50
N LEU A 60 9.63 4.48 10.64
CA LEU A 60 10.28 5.47 9.77
C LEU A 60 10.54 4.92 8.36
N GLY A 61 10.84 3.63 8.23
CA GLY A 61 10.95 2.95 6.93
C GLY A 61 9.63 2.88 6.15
N THR A 62 8.49 2.89 6.85
CA THR A 62 7.16 3.05 6.23
C THR A 62 6.75 4.49 5.96
N LEU A 63 7.35 5.48 6.65
CA LEU A 63 6.96 6.90 6.56
C LEU A 63 7.77 7.71 5.55
N PHE A 64 8.98 7.28 5.22
CA PHE A 64 9.82 7.95 4.22
C PHE A 64 10.31 6.90 3.22
N TYR A 65 10.15 7.19 1.92
CA TYR A 65 10.59 6.38 0.77
C TYR A 65 12.12 6.17 0.69
N PHE A 66 12.78 5.81 1.80
CA PHE A 66 14.12 5.25 1.77
C PHE A 66 13.95 3.79 1.36
N GLY A 67 14.30 3.49 0.11
CA GLY A 67 14.09 2.16 -0.46
C GLY A 67 14.76 1.01 0.31
N GLN A 68 14.58 -0.19 -0.24
CA GLN A 68 15.21 -1.46 0.15
C GLN A 68 16.65 -1.39 0.72
N PRO A 69 17.56 -0.50 0.27
CA PRO A 69 18.92 -0.41 0.82
C PRO A 69 18.98 -0.06 2.31
N PHE A 70 18.10 0.79 2.83
CA PHE A 70 18.19 1.25 4.23
C PHE A 70 17.70 0.18 5.21
N VAL A 71 16.65 -0.56 4.82
CA VAL A 71 16.18 -1.74 5.56
C VAL A 71 17.28 -2.79 5.61
N ARG A 72 17.95 -3.07 4.48
CA ARG A 72 19.07 -4.02 4.40
C ARG A 72 20.26 -3.60 5.27
N LEU A 73 20.61 -2.32 5.28
CA LEU A 73 21.69 -1.80 6.13
C LEU A 73 21.36 -1.99 7.62
N THR A 74 20.11 -1.70 8.01
CA THR A 74 19.66 -1.82 9.40
C THR A 74 19.63 -3.29 9.85
N SER A 75 19.15 -4.20 8.99
CA SER A 75 19.19 -5.65 9.23
C SER A 75 20.63 -6.18 9.33
N CYS A 76 21.57 -5.68 8.52
CA CYS A 76 22.98 -6.03 8.62
C CYS A 76 23.60 -5.56 9.95
N VAL A 77 23.30 -4.35 10.40
CA VAL A 77 23.81 -3.83 11.69
C VAL A 77 23.27 -4.66 12.86
N LEU A 78 21.97 -4.98 12.87
CA LEU A 78 21.37 -5.84 13.90
C LEU A 78 21.93 -7.27 13.86
N GLY A 79 22.17 -7.82 12.67
CA GLY A 79 22.83 -9.12 12.49
C GLY A 79 24.27 -9.14 13.03
N LEU A 80 25.05 -8.09 12.77
CA LEU A 80 26.42 -7.97 13.29
C LEU A 80 26.44 -7.82 14.82
N MET A 81 25.49 -7.07 15.40
CA MET A 81 25.36 -6.96 16.86
C MET A 81 25.01 -8.31 17.49
N LEU A 82 24.11 -9.08 16.87
CA LEU A 82 23.76 -10.43 17.32
C LEU A 82 24.96 -11.38 17.25
N ILE A 83 25.71 -11.37 16.14
CA ILE A 83 26.93 -12.18 15.97
C ILE A 83 27.98 -11.81 17.02
N ALA A 84 28.19 -10.53 17.31
CA ALA A 84 29.12 -10.09 18.34
C ALA A 84 28.72 -10.60 19.74
N SER A 85 27.43 -10.59 20.07
CA SER A 85 26.91 -11.14 21.33
C SER A 85 27.05 -12.67 21.40
N ILE A 86 26.86 -13.37 20.28
CA ILE A 86 27.04 -14.83 20.19
C ILE A 86 28.51 -15.21 20.36
N ILE A 87 29.45 -14.53 19.70
CA ILE A 87 30.89 -14.77 19.85
C ILE A 87 31.33 -14.53 21.29
N GLN A 88 30.82 -13.48 21.92
CA GLN A 88 31.11 -13.16 23.32
C GLN A 88 30.56 -14.20 24.30
N ALA A 89 29.41 -14.81 24.00
CA ALA A 89 28.82 -15.89 24.78
C ALA A 89 29.54 -17.24 24.55
N ALA A 90 29.87 -17.57 23.30
CA ALA A 90 30.58 -18.80 22.92
C ALA A 90 32.00 -18.85 23.50
N TRP A 91 32.67 -17.69 23.63
CA TRP A 91 34.00 -17.61 24.23
C TRP A 91 34.03 -17.96 25.73
N ARG A 92 32.87 -17.89 26.42
CA ARG A 92 32.77 -18.14 27.88
C ARG A 92 32.46 -19.59 28.25
N VAL A 93 32.05 -20.44 27.31
CA VAL A 93 31.50 -21.76 27.64
C VAL A 93 32.37 -22.87 27.07
N ARG A 94 33.30 -23.39 27.88
CA ARG A 94 34.08 -24.61 27.57
C ARG A 94 33.72 -25.70 28.58
N LYS A 95 33.04 -26.75 28.08
CA LYS A 95 32.75 -28.09 28.65
C LYS A 95 31.29 -28.34 29.09
N ARG A 96 30.52 -29.02 28.22
CA ARG A 96 29.88 -30.34 28.48
C ARG A 96 29.05 -30.80 27.26
N SER A 97 28.80 -32.10 27.19
CA SER A 97 28.08 -32.80 26.11
C SER A 97 26.56 -32.61 26.27
N LEU A 98 25.90 -32.08 25.22
CA LEU A 98 24.47 -31.69 25.19
C LEU A 98 23.79 -32.19 23.89
N TRP A 99 24.02 -33.45 23.53
CA TRP A 99 23.44 -34.06 22.33
C TRP A 99 21.90 -34.15 22.29
N PRO A 100 21.17 -34.36 23.41
CA PRO A 100 19.70 -34.52 23.35
C PRO A 100 18.95 -33.22 23.00
N ASP A 101 19.37 -32.09 23.58
CA ASP A 101 18.69 -30.80 23.38
C ASP A 101 18.96 -30.23 21.97
N PHE A 102 20.14 -30.52 21.42
CA PHE A 102 20.48 -30.20 20.03
C PHE A 102 19.60 -30.97 19.04
N LEU A 103 19.31 -32.24 19.32
CA LEU A 103 18.47 -33.08 18.47
C LEU A 103 17.03 -32.55 18.42
N LEU A 104 16.48 -32.08 19.55
CA LEU A 104 15.13 -31.52 19.62
C LEU A 104 15.01 -30.19 18.86
N ALA A 105 16.03 -29.32 18.97
CA ALA A 105 16.09 -28.08 18.21
C ALA A 105 16.23 -28.32 16.69
N ALA A 106 17.03 -29.31 16.30
CA ALA A 106 17.23 -29.68 14.90
C ALA A 106 15.94 -30.26 14.26
N VAL A 107 15.18 -31.07 15.00
CA VAL A 107 13.89 -31.61 14.52
C VAL A 107 12.84 -30.50 14.37
N GLY A 108 12.76 -29.55 15.31
CA GLY A 108 11.88 -28.39 15.20
C GLY A 108 12.21 -27.49 14.00
N PHE A 109 13.50 -27.31 13.72
CA PHE A 109 13.99 -26.54 12.56
C PHE A 109 13.70 -27.25 11.23
N ALA A 110 13.90 -28.56 11.15
CA ALA A 110 13.55 -29.36 9.97
C ALA A 110 12.05 -29.34 9.68
N PHE A 111 11.21 -29.35 10.72
CA PHE A 111 9.76 -29.25 10.57
C PHE A 111 9.33 -27.88 10.01
N MET A 112 9.95 -26.77 10.45
CA MET A 112 9.64 -25.44 9.91
C MET A 112 10.05 -25.27 8.43
N LEU A 113 11.18 -25.84 8.02
CA LEU A 113 11.66 -25.76 6.64
C LEU A 113 10.79 -26.54 5.64
N LEU A 114 10.01 -27.53 6.10
CA LEU A 114 9.13 -28.33 5.24
C LEU A 114 7.80 -27.65 4.91
N PHE A 115 7.42 -26.57 5.61
CA PHE A 115 6.10 -25.95 5.47
C PHE A 115 6.11 -24.46 5.10
N LEU A 116 7.28 -23.85 4.95
CA LEU A 116 7.39 -22.44 4.59
C LEU A 116 8.24 -22.27 3.34
N ASP A 117 7.64 -21.73 2.29
CA ASP A 117 8.36 -21.28 1.11
C ASP A 117 8.94 -19.88 1.37
N SER A 118 10.09 -19.60 0.76
CA SER A 118 10.90 -18.36 0.84
C SER A 118 11.91 -18.20 2.00
N LYS A 119 12.95 -17.42 1.70
CA LYS A 119 14.15 -17.11 2.49
C LYS A 119 13.88 -16.53 3.89
N GLU A 120 12.67 -16.02 4.15
CA GLU A 120 12.29 -15.45 5.44
C GLU A 120 12.14 -16.52 6.54
N ALA A 121 11.64 -17.70 6.18
CA ALA A 121 11.47 -18.82 7.11
C ALA A 121 12.80 -19.36 7.63
N GLY A 122 13.81 -19.41 6.76
CA GLY A 122 15.17 -19.79 7.14
C GLY A 122 15.79 -18.83 8.16
N PHE A 123 15.51 -17.53 8.04
CA PHE A 123 16.02 -16.51 8.97
C PHE A 123 15.33 -16.58 10.34
N ILE A 124 14.02 -16.75 10.37
CA ILE A 124 13.26 -16.92 11.63
C ILE A 124 13.64 -18.23 12.31
N GLY A 125 13.72 -19.33 11.56
CA GLY A 125 14.17 -20.62 12.08
C GLY A 125 15.59 -20.54 12.66
N LEU A 126 16.49 -19.80 12.00
CA LEU A 126 17.85 -19.57 12.49
C LEU A 126 17.87 -18.79 13.81
N ILE A 127 17.08 -17.72 13.93
CA ILE A 127 16.97 -16.94 15.18
C ILE A 127 16.42 -17.79 16.33
N CYS A 128 15.38 -18.59 16.06
CA CYS A 128 14.81 -19.49 17.06
C CYS A 128 15.81 -20.57 17.50
N ALA A 129 16.51 -21.21 16.55
CA ALA A 129 17.53 -22.20 16.84
C ALA A 129 18.71 -21.62 17.65
N LEU A 130 19.14 -20.40 17.30
CA LEU A 130 20.20 -19.68 18.01
C LEU A 130 19.79 -19.29 19.43
N GLY A 131 18.56 -18.82 19.62
CA GLY A 131 18.09 -18.50 20.96
C GLY A 131 17.91 -19.75 21.83
N VAL A 132 17.42 -20.86 21.27
CA VAL A 132 17.37 -22.15 22.00
C VAL A 132 18.79 -22.58 22.41
N ALA A 133 19.75 -22.53 21.50
CA ALA A 133 21.15 -22.79 21.82
C ALA A 133 21.64 -21.88 22.95
N LEU A 134 21.39 -20.57 22.88
CA LEU A 134 21.79 -19.62 23.92
C LEU A 134 21.14 -19.91 25.29
N THR A 135 19.86 -20.32 25.33
CA THR A 135 19.19 -20.71 26.60
C THR A 135 19.79 -21.96 27.25
N LEU A 136 20.38 -22.86 26.45
CA LEU A 136 21.05 -24.06 26.96
C LEU A 136 22.44 -23.75 27.55
N PHE A 137 23.06 -22.63 27.18
CA PHE A 137 24.45 -22.30 27.55
C PHE A 137 24.61 -21.16 28.57
N ALA A 138 23.56 -20.41 28.92
CA ALA A 138 23.68 -19.21 29.76
C ALA A 138 22.72 -19.21 30.96
N ASP A 139 23.08 -19.90 32.05
CA ASP A 139 22.26 -19.99 33.28
C ASP A 139 21.96 -18.63 33.92
N GLU A 140 22.92 -17.69 33.92
CA GLU A 140 22.75 -16.37 34.56
C GLU A 140 22.01 -15.35 33.68
N ALA A 141 21.80 -15.63 32.39
CA ALA A 141 21.16 -14.72 31.44
C ALA A 141 19.85 -15.28 30.84
N LYS A 142 19.32 -16.37 31.39
CA LYS A 142 18.10 -17.03 30.88
C LYS A 142 16.95 -16.05 30.69
N ASP A 143 16.68 -15.19 31.67
CA ASP A 143 15.56 -14.25 31.59
C ASP A 143 15.73 -13.21 30.47
N GLU A 144 16.95 -12.74 30.23
CA GLU A 144 17.25 -11.77 29.18
C GLU A 144 17.18 -12.42 27.79
N ILE A 145 17.65 -13.67 27.67
CA ILE A 145 17.57 -14.46 26.43
C ILE A 145 16.12 -14.85 26.13
N TYR A 146 15.34 -15.24 27.15
CA TYR A 146 13.90 -15.51 26.98
C TYR A 146 13.14 -14.26 26.56
N ALA A 147 13.45 -13.09 27.13
CA ALA A 147 12.86 -11.82 26.71
C ALA A 147 13.21 -11.48 25.26
N LEU A 148 14.47 -11.67 24.85
CA LEU A 148 14.92 -11.43 23.48
C LEU A 148 14.25 -12.38 22.49
N LEU A 149 14.23 -13.69 22.79
CA LEU A 149 13.55 -14.70 21.99
C LEU A 149 12.06 -14.42 21.85
N THR A 150 11.40 -14.03 22.94
CA THR A 150 9.97 -13.68 22.94
C THR A 150 9.73 -12.45 22.07
N ALA A 151 10.56 -11.40 22.20
CA ALA A 151 10.46 -10.21 21.37
C ALA A 151 10.71 -10.51 19.88
N SER A 152 11.74 -11.30 19.55
CA SER A 152 12.02 -11.73 18.18
C SER A 152 10.91 -12.60 17.60
N GLY A 153 10.36 -13.52 18.39
CA GLY A 153 9.21 -14.34 18.00
C GLY A 153 7.97 -13.50 17.74
N LEU A 154 7.68 -12.49 18.57
CA LEU A 154 6.57 -11.56 18.38
C LEU A 154 6.76 -10.69 17.12
N VAL A 155 7.98 -10.22 16.85
CA VAL A 155 8.29 -9.47 15.61
C VAL A 155 8.13 -10.36 14.38
N ALA A 156 8.61 -11.61 14.42
CA ALA A 156 8.43 -12.57 13.34
C ALA A 156 6.94 -12.90 13.10
N LEU A 157 6.15 -13.10 14.17
CA LEU A 157 4.70 -13.30 14.07
C LEU A 157 3.98 -12.07 13.50
N PHE A 158 4.40 -10.87 13.90
CA PHE A 158 3.86 -9.62 13.38
C PHE A 158 4.18 -9.47 11.88
N ASP A 159 5.43 -9.68 11.49
CA ASP A 159 5.88 -9.56 10.10
C ASP A 159 5.22 -10.63 9.21
N TYR A 160 5.08 -11.87 9.70
CA TYR A 160 4.32 -12.92 9.04
C TYR A 160 2.84 -12.53 8.89
N GLY A 161 2.20 -12.10 9.98
CA GLY A 161 0.80 -11.67 9.96
C GLY A 161 0.56 -10.45 9.06
N TYR A 162 1.54 -9.55 8.95
CA TYR A 162 1.49 -8.38 8.07
C TYR A 162 1.69 -8.78 6.61
N SER A 163 2.71 -9.57 6.30
CA SER A 163 3.01 -10.05 4.94
C SER A 163 1.90 -10.96 4.38
N HIS A 164 1.17 -11.64 5.27
CA HIS A 164 0.04 -12.50 4.93
C HIS A 164 -1.32 -11.88 5.31
N ILE A 165 -1.36 -10.57 5.58
CA ILE A 165 -2.61 -9.88 5.93
C ILE A 165 -3.67 -10.05 4.84
N TRP A 166 -3.24 -10.20 3.58
CA TRP A 166 -4.12 -10.47 2.45
C TRP A 166 -4.83 -11.82 2.54
N LEU A 167 -4.19 -12.88 3.09
CA LEU A 167 -4.82 -14.18 3.33
C LEU A 167 -5.88 -14.09 4.42
N ILE A 168 -5.58 -13.34 5.51
CA ILE A 168 -6.54 -13.07 6.57
C ILE A 168 -7.74 -12.30 6.00
N TRP A 169 -7.49 -11.26 5.20
CA TRP A 169 -8.55 -10.51 4.51
C TRP A 169 -9.33 -11.36 3.52
N TYR A 170 -8.68 -12.28 2.82
CA TYR A 170 -9.32 -13.22 1.90
C TYR A 170 -10.24 -14.18 2.67
N GLY A 171 -9.76 -14.74 3.78
CA GLY A 171 -10.54 -15.59 4.68
C GLY A 171 -11.74 -14.86 5.29
N VAL A 172 -11.55 -13.63 5.77
CA VAL A 172 -12.63 -12.78 6.29
C VAL A 172 -13.66 -12.46 5.20
N ARG A 173 -13.22 -12.13 3.98
CA ARG A 173 -14.12 -11.90 2.83
C ARG A 173 -14.88 -13.17 2.44
N TRP A 174 -14.23 -14.32 2.48
CA TRP A 174 -14.85 -15.61 2.19
C TRP A 174 -15.89 -15.98 3.25
N ALA A 175 -15.55 -15.90 4.54
CA ALA A 175 -16.46 -16.16 5.65
C ALA A 175 -17.66 -15.20 5.64
N ASN A 176 -17.42 -13.92 5.36
CA ASN A 176 -18.50 -12.94 5.23
C ASN A 176 -19.45 -13.29 4.07
N ARG A 177 -18.92 -13.70 2.91
CA ARG A 177 -19.74 -14.15 1.77
C ARG A 177 -20.58 -15.39 2.12
N LEU A 178 -19.98 -16.37 2.78
CA LEU A 178 -20.68 -17.58 3.20
C LEU A 178 -21.80 -17.27 4.19
N MET A 179 -21.53 -16.43 5.18
CA MET A 179 -22.51 -16.07 6.19
C MET A 179 -23.64 -15.19 5.64
N MET A 180 -23.33 -14.24 4.75
CA MET A 180 -24.38 -13.45 4.09
C MET A 180 -25.30 -14.33 3.23
N ARG A 181 -24.76 -15.34 2.54
CA ARG A 181 -25.58 -16.35 1.86
C ARG A 181 -26.45 -17.15 2.83
N LEU A 182 -25.91 -17.55 3.98
CA LEU A 182 -26.70 -18.26 5.01
C LEU A 182 -27.83 -17.39 5.55
N ILE A 183 -27.56 -16.11 5.84
CA ILE A 183 -28.58 -15.16 6.31
C ILE A 183 -29.63 -14.95 5.22
N GLU A 184 -29.23 -14.74 3.97
CA GLU A 184 -30.16 -14.60 2.84
C GLU A 184 -31.07 -15.84 2.68
N ILE A 185 -30.52 -17.05 2.83
CA ILE A 185 -31.29 -18.30 2.83
C ILE A 185 -32.29 -18.33 4.00
N LEU A 186 -31.86 -17.93 5.20
CA LEU A 186 -32.69 -17.96 6.41
C LEU A 186 -33.78 -16.88 6.43
N THR A 187 -33.49 -15.68 5.92
CA THR A 187 -34.41 -14.54 5.97
C THR A 187 -35.22 -14.37 4.68
N ARG A 188 -34.84 -15.05 3.60
CA ARG A 188 -35.38 -14.86 2.24
C ARG A 188 -35.32 -13.42 1.75
N GLN A 189 -34.40 -12.60 2.26
CA GLN A 189 -34.20 -11.22 1.83
C GLN A 189 -32.71 -10.92 1.58
N PRO A 190 -32.38 -10.24 0.46
CA PRO A 190 -31.03 -9.80 0.20
C PRO A 190 -30.63 -8.71 1.20
N MET A 191 -29.58 -8.95 1.97
CA MET A 191 -29.08 -7.99 2.96
C MET A 191 -28.27 -6.87 2.27
N PRO A 192 -28.60 -5.58 2.50
CA PRO A 192 -27.96 -4.44 1.81
C PRO A 192 -26.57 -4.09 2.35
N PHE A 193 -26.07 -4.78 3.38
CA PHE A 193 -24.76 -4.53 3.94
C PHE A 193 -23.69 -5.22 3.10
N GLY A 194 -23.06 -4.47 2.19
CA GLY A 194 -21.88 -4.91 1.44
C GLY A 194 -20.66 -5.18 2.33
N HIS A 195 -19.46 -5.17 1.75
CA HIS A 195 -18.16 -5.55 2.36
C HIS A 195 -17.79 -4.89 3.71
N HIS A 196 -18.59 -3.96 4.23
CA HIS A 196 -18.34 -3.19 5.45
C HIS A 196 -18.56 -3.96 6.77
N ALA A 197 -19.17 -5.14 6.74
CA ALA A 197 -19.35 -5.95 7.95
C ALA A 197 -18.04 -6.60 8.47
N SER A 198 -16.97 -6.63 7.66
CA SER A 198 -15.68 -7.26 8.01
C SER A 198 -15.02 -6.67 9.24
N GLY A 199 -15.20 -5.37 9.50
CA GLY A 199 -14.65 -4.71 10.70
C GLY A 199 -15.26 -5.24 12.00
N PHE A 200 -16.54 -5.59 11.99
CA PHE A 200 -17.22 -6.18 13.15
C PHE A 200 -16.71 -7.59 13.45
N PHE A 201 -16.34 -8.35 12.42
CA PHE A 201 -15.86 -9.73 12.58
C PHE A 201 -14.42 -9.84 13.08
N ILE A 202 -13.58 -8.81 12.91
CA ILE A 202 -12.26 -8.74 13.54
C ILE A 202 -12.39 -8.30 15.01
N LEU A 203 -13.39 -7.48 15.32
CA LEU A 203 -13.62 -6.94 16.66
C LEU A 203 -14.01 -8.04 17.67
N ILE A 204 -14.82 -9.01 17.28
CA ILE A 204 -15.34 -10.05 18.18
C ILE A 204 -14.23 -11.00 18.69
N PRO A 205 -13.37 -11.60 17.84
CA PRO A 205 -12.25 -12.43 18.30
C PRO A 205 -11.24 -11.63 19.13
N PHE A 206 -11.01 -10.36 18.78
CA PHE A 206 -10.11 -9.50 19.53
C PHE A 206 -10.64 -9.21 20.94
N LEU A 207 -11.93 -8.88 21.07
CA LEU A 207 -12.57 -8.71 22.38
C LEU A 207 -12.57 -10.02 23.18
N ALA A 208 -12.83 -11.15 22.55
CA ALA A 208 -12.77 -12.46 23.20
C ALA A 208 -11.36 -12.79 23.71
N TYR A 209 -10.32 -12.51 22.92
CA TYR A 209 -8.93 -12.63 23.33
C TYR A 209 -8.61 -11.72 24.53
N LEU A 210 -9.08 -10.47 24.49
CA LEU A 210 -8.85 -9.50 25.56
C LEU A 210 -9.51 -9.95 26.88
N VAL A 211 -10.74 -10.47 26.82
CA VAL A 211 -11.43 -11.06 27.97
C VAL A 211 -10.69 -12.29 28.50
N ALA A 212 -10.28 -13.22 27.62
CA ALA A 212 -9.55 -14.42 28.01
C ALA A 212 -8.20 -14.07 28.67
N PHE A 213 -7.50 -13.07 28.15
CA PHE A 213 -6.25 -12.56 28.70
C PHE A 213 -6.45 -11.94 30.09
N ILE A 214 -7.48 -11.10 30.27
CA ILE A 214 -7.83 -10.52 31.58
C ILE A 214 -8.13 -11.63 32.60
N LEU A 215 -8.92 -12.64 32.23
CA LEU A 215 -9.23 -13.76 33.10
C LEU A 215 -8.00 -14.60 33.44
N HIS A 216 -7.07 -14.77 32.50
CA HIS A 216 -5.81 -15.47 32.74
C HIS A 216 -4.91 -14.71 33.73
N ALA A 217 -4.77 -13.39 33.55
CA ALA A 217 -4.00 -12.53 34.44
C ALA A 217 -4.56 -12.55 35.86
N GLN A 218 -5.88 -12.47 36.02
CA GLN A 218 -6.53 -12.59 37.34
C GLN A 218 -6.27 -13.94 38.01
N ARG A 219 -6.25 -15.03 37.23
CA ARG A 219 -5.93 -16.37 37.76
C ARG A 219 -4.46 -16.52 38.16
N ALA A 220 -3.55 -15.86 37.46
CA ALA A 220 -2.13 -15.88 37.79
C ALA A 220 -1.86 -15.15 39.13
N ASP A 221 -2.46 -13.98 39.33
CA ASP A 221 -2.40 -13.23 40.60
C ASP A 221 -3.01 -14.04 41.76
N HIS A 222 -4.14 -14.71 41.53
CA HIS A 222 -4.77 -15.55 42.55
C HIS A 222 -3.90 -16.75 42.96
N ARG A 223 -3.12 -17.33 42.02
CA ARG A 223 -2.16 -18.40 42.33
C ARG A 223 -0.93 -17.87 43.06
N ALA A 224 -0.44 -16.69 42.70
CA ALA A 224 0.67 -16.05 43.40
C ALA A 224 0.29 -15.73 44.85
N TRP A 225 -0.94 -15.23 45.09
CA TRP A 225 -1.47 -14.99 46.42
C TRP A 225 -1.58 -16.28 47.27
N ARG A 226 -2.10 -17.38 46.71
CA ARG A 226 -2.21 -18.68 47.43
C ARG A 226 -0.86 -19.28 47.83
N LYS A 227 0.21 -18.93 47.11
CA LYS A 227 1.58 -19.45 47.35
C LYS A 227 2.38 -18.61 48.34
N ASN A 228 1.87 -17.45 48.78
CA ASN A 228 2.57 -16.64 49.79
C ASN A 228 2.10 -17.05 51.22
N PRO A 229 2.90 -17.80 51.98
CA PRO A 229 2.51 -18.31 53.30
C PRO A 229 2.29 -17.22 54.34
N GLU A 230 2.89 -16.04 54.18
CA GLU A 230 2.68 -14.89 55.09
C GLU A 230 1.26 -14.31 54.99
N ALA A 231 0.62 -14.40 53.82
CA ALA A 231 -0.77 -13.96 53.63
C ALA A 231 -1.81 -14.93 54.24
N LYS A 232 -1.40 -16.17 54.52
CA LYS A 232 -2.23 -17.15 55.24
C LYS A 232 -2.15 -16.99 56.76
N ALA A 233 -1.07 -16.42 57.29
CA ALA A 233 -0.89 -16.25 58.73
C ALA A 233 -1.69 -15.07 59.32
N SER A 234 -2.09 -14.10 58.50
CA SER A 234 -2.87 -12.92 58.94
C SER A 234 -4.38 -13.01 58.69
N SER A 235 -4.89 -14.10 58.10
CA SER A 235 -6.31 -14.24 57.68
C SER A 235 -7.11 -15.31 58.44
N ALA A 236 -6.64 -15.69 59.64
CA ALA A 236 -7.35 -16.60 60.55
C ALA A 236 -8.37 -15.89 61.48
N LEU A 237 -8.52 -14.57 61.38
CA LEU A 237 -9.55 -13.80 62.07
C LEU A 237 -10.36 -13.02 61.02
N ASP A 238 -11.66 -13.33 60.98
CA ASP A 238 -12.74 -12.74 60.18
C ASP A 238 -12.69 -12.92 58.65
N GLN A 239 -13.02 -14.14 58.22
CA GLN A 239 -13.35 -14.45 56.83
C GLN A 239 -14.85 -14.32 56.55
N GLU A 240 -15.27 -13.13 56.13
CA GLU A 240 -16.19 -12.98 54.97
C GLU A 240 -16.22 -11.54 54.44
N GLU A 241 -16.06 -10.52 55.30
CA GLU A 241 -16.11 -9.11 54.86
C GLU A 241 -14.75 -8.48 54.52
N ALA A 242 -13.64 -8.90 55.14
CA ALA A 242 -12.31 -8.32 54.90
C ALA A 242 -11.72 -8.68 53.52
N GLY A 243 -12.16 -9.79 52.92
CA GLY A 243 -11.61 -10.30 51.65
C GLY A 243 -11.98 -9.47 50.41
N ILE A 244 -13.01 -8.61 50.52
CA ILE A 244 -13.43 -7.70 49.45
C ILE A 244 -12.84 -6.30 49.68
N ILE A 245 -12.76 -5.84 50.93
CA ILE A 245 -12.26 -4.49 51.27
C ILE A 245 -10.72 -4.41 51.16
N MET A 246 -9.95 -5.43 51.59
CA MET A 246 -8.48 -5.41 51.42
C MET A 246 -8.01 -5.59 49.96
N ARG A 247 -8.86 -6.05 49.03
CA ARG A 247 -8.50 -6.12 47.60
C ARG A 247 -8.41 -4.76 46.92
N LEU A 248 -9.04 -3.73 47.50
CA LEU A 248 -9.04 -2.36 46.94
C LEU A 248 -7.99 -1.44 47.57
N GLU A 249 -7.35 -1.84 48.67
CA GLU A 249 -6.35 -1.01 49.35
C GLU A 249 -4.90 -1.28 48.93
N ASN A 250 -4.61 -2.37 48.20
CA ASN A 250 -3.26 -2.60 47.69
C ASN A 250 -2.93 -1.52 46.62
N PRO A 251 -2.03 -0.55 46.92
CA PRO A 251 -1.79 0.58 46.04
C PRO A 251 -1.12 0.14 44.73
N ALA A 252 -0.43 -1.00 44.71
CA ALA A 252 0.17 -1.56 43.52
C ALA A 252 -0.90 -2.20 42.62
N ALA A 253 -1.84 -2.95 43.19
CA ALA A 253 -2.96 -3.52 42.43
C ALA A 253 -3.85 -2.42 41.85
N MET A 254 -4.17 -1.38 42.63
CA MET A 254 -4.95 -0.23 42.15
C MET A 254 -4.22 0.61 41.11
N ARG A 255 -2.89 0.79 41.19
CA ARG A 255 -2.11 1.44 40.13
C ARG A 255 -2.09 0.63 38.85
N THR A 256 -1.93 -0.69 38.96
CA THR A 256 -1.99 -1.58 37.81
C THR A 256 -3.38 -1.51 37.18
N LEU A 257 -4.46 -1.66 37.96
CA LEU A 257 -5.84 -1.58 37.47
C LEU A 257 -6.15 -0.21 36.84
N ALA A 258 -5.63 0.89 37.39
CA ALA A 258 -5.77 2.23 36.82
C ALA A 258 -5.03 2.36 35.48
N LEU A 259 -3.80 1.83 35.35
CA LEU A 259 -3.05 1.81 34.09
C LEU A 259 -3.75 0.96 33.01
N TRP A 260 -4.37 -0.16 33.42
CA TRP A 260 -5.20 -0.99 32.54
C TRP A 260 -6.45 -0.26 32.08
N PHE A 261 -7.15 0.40 33.01
CA PHE A 261 -8.35 1.19 32.70
C PHE A 261 -8.02 2.36 31.77
N ASP A 262 -6.91 3.06 32.00
CA ASP A 262 -6.45 4.16 31.15
C ASP A 262 -6.06 3.68 29.74
N SER A 263 -5.44 2.51 29.64
CA SER A 263 -5.06 1.89 28.36
C SER A 263 -6.29 1.41 27.58
N LEU A 264 -7.29 0.84 28.27
CA LEU A 264 -8.59 0.49 27.69
C LEU A 264 -9.35 1.74 27.22
N LEU A 265 -9.37 2.80 28.03
CA LEU A 265 -10.01 4.06 27.66
C LEU A 265 -9.33 4.71 26.44
N MET A 266 -8.00 4.64 26.37
CA MET A 266 -7.23 5.11 25.22
C MET A 266 -7.56 4.30 23.96
N LEU A 267 -7.63 2.97 24.06
CA LEU A 267 -8.02 2.11 22.95
C LEU A 267 -9.45 2.40 22.48
N LEU A 268 -10.41 2.48 23.41
CA LEU A 268 -11.81 2.81 23.10
C LEU A 268 -11.94 4.21 22.49
N SER A 269 -11.12 5.17 22.91
CA SER A 269 -11.05 6.50 22.32
C SER A 269 -10.50 6.46 20.89
N LEU A 270 -9.46 5.67 20.63
CA LEU A 270 -8.92 5.48 19.27
C LEU A 270 -9.97 4.84 18.35
N PHE A 271 -10.70 3.83 18.83
CA PHE A 271 -11.79 3.21 18.08
C PHE A 271 -12.97 4.15 17.87
N ALA A 272 -13.35 4.95 18.87
CA ALA A 272 -14.38 5.96 18.73
C ALA A 272 -13.98 7.04 17.72
N CYS A 273 -12.72 7.50 17.74
CA CYS A 273 -12.17 8.42 16.74
C CYS A 273 -12.18 7.81 15.33
N GLN A 274 -11.80 6.53 15.19
CA GLN A 274 -11.85 5.83 13.92
C GLN A 274 -13.30 5.67 13.42
N GLY A 275 -14.24 5.33 14.31
CA GLY A 275 -15.66 5.26 14.00
C GLY A 275 -16.22 6.60 13.56
N LEU A 276 -15.88 7.68 14.27
CA LEU A 276 -16.28 9.05 13.91
C LEU A 276 -15.68 9.47 12.56
N TYR A 277 -14.43 9.10 12.28
CA TYR A 277 -13.77 9.34 11.00
C TYR A 277 -14.52 8.62 9.86
N LEU A 278 -14.88 7.35 10.04
CA LEU A 278 -15.63 6.58 9.05
C LEU A 278 -17.05 7.12 8.84
N ILE A 279 -17.75 7.50 9.91
CA ILE A 279 -19.08 8.13 9.83
C ILE A 279 -18.99 9.49 9.12
N THR A 280 -17.95 10.27 9.39
CA THR A 280 -17.73 11.58 8.75
C THR A 280 -17.40 11.39 7.27
N GLN A 281 -16.54 10.43 6.92
CA GLN A 281 -16.26 10.04 5.54
C GLN A 281 -17.56 9.65 4.80
N GLN A 282 -18.42 8.86 5.44
CA GLN A 282 -19.68 8.43 4.83
C GLN A 282 -20.72 9.56 4.72
N ALA A 283 -20.80 10.46 5.71
CA ALA A 283 -21.65 11.63 5.65
C ALA A 283 -21.19 12.61 4.55
N ILE A 284 -19.88 12.81 4.41
CA ILE A 284 -19.26 13.57 3.31
C ILE A 284 -19.56 12.91 1.97
N PHE A 285 -19.37 11.58 1.87
CA PHE A 285 -19.66 10.79 0.66
C PHE A 285 -21.14 10.88 0.25
N SER A 286 -22.07 10.90 1.21
CA SER A 286 -23.51 11.01 0.94
C SER A 286 -23.96 12.41 0.50
N ARG A 287 -23.19 13.47 0.78
CA ARG A 287 -23.57 14.88 0.52
C ARG A 287 -22.78 15.54 -0.60
N LEU A 288 -21.56 15.10 -0.88
CA LEU A 288 -20.75 15.61 -2.00
C LEU A 288 -21.05 14.80 -3.26
N ARG A 289 -21.44 15.50 -4.34
CA ARG A 289 -21.52 14.89 -5.67
C ARG A 289 -20.17 14.23 -5.99
N PHE A 290 -20.21 12.98 -6.44
CA PHE A 290 -19.08 12.10 -6.78
C PHE A 290 -17.86 12.80 -7.42
N ARG A 291 -18.10 13.82 -8.26
CA ARG A 291 -17.06 14.60 -8.96
C ARG A 291 -16.15 15.46 -8.06
N VAL A 292 -16.65 15.98 -6.93
CA VAL A 292 -15.82 16.78 -6.01
C VAL A 292 -14.93 15.88 -5.17
N TYR A 293 -15.42 14.70 -4.82
CA TYR A 293 -14.68 13.70 -4.06
C TYR A 293 -13.52 13.13 -4.89
N GLN A 294 -13.74 12.85 -6.18
CA GLN A 294 -12.69 12.35 -7.08
C GLN A 294 -11.56 13.36 -7.30
N ALA A 295 -11.87 14.67 -7.33
CA ALA A 295 -10.87 15.73 -7.39
C ALA A 295 -10.04 15.86 -6.09
N LEU A 296 -10.68 15.69 -4.93
CA LEU A 296 -9.98 15.70 -3.63
C LEU A 296 -9.13 14.44 -3.40
N PHE A 297 -9.47 13.31 -4.02
CA PHE A 297 -8.70 12.06 -3.90
C PHE A 297 -7.48 12.00 -4.85
N GLN A 298 -7.42 12.88 -5.86
CA GLN A 298 -6.23 13.07 -6.69
C GLN A 298 -5.19 14.00 -6.07
N LEU A 299 -5.54 14.73 -5.00
CA LEU A 299 -4.54 15.27 -4.09
C LEU A 299 -3.93 14.09 -3.33
N SER A 300 -2.60 13.97 -3.39
CA SER A 300 -1.88 12.72 -3.10
C SER A 300 -2.30 12.06 -1.77
N PRO A 301 -2.18 10.72 -1.65
CA PRO A 301 -2.39 10.00 -0.39
C PRO A 301 -1.63 10.63 0.79
N PHE A 302 -0.56 11.39 0.52
CA PHE A 302 0.22 12.10 1.52
C PHE A 302 -0.62 13.05 2.40
N GLU A 303 -1.57 13.80 1.86
CA GLU A 303 -2.29 14.84 2.61
C GLU A 303 -3.36 14.28 3.57
N THR A 304 -3.98 13.17 3.20
CA THR A 304 -4.96 12.47 4.06
C THR A 304 -4.30 11.80 5.26
N HIS A 305 -3.05 11.33 5.12
CA HIS A 305 -2.29 10.74 6.23
C HIS A 305 -1.79 11.82 7.20
N TRP A 306 -1.41 13.02 6.73
CA TRP A 306 -1.11 14.16 7.60
C TRP A 306 -2.32 14.60 8.43
N PHE A 307 -3.51 14.57 7.84
CA PHE A 307 -4.74 14.91 8.54
C PHE A 307 -5.03 13.91 9.68
N ALA A 308 -4.88 12.62 9.41
CA ALA A 308 -4.98 11.57 10.45
C ALA A 308 -3.87 11.73 11.51
N PHE A 309 -2.62 11.99 11.10
CA PHE A 309 -1.49 12.18 11.99
C PHE A 309 -1.68 13.37 12.96
N LEU A 310 -2.23 14.49 12.47
CA LEU A 310 -2.57 15.66 13.29
C LEU A 310 -3.74 15.37 14.25
N ILE A 311 -4.74 14.59 13.81
CA ILE A 311 -5.85 14.13 14.67
C ILE A 311 -5.33 13.26 15.83
N PHE A 312 -4.26 12.47 15.64
CA PHE A 312 -3.68 11.63 16.69
C PHE A 312 -2.73 12.38 17.64
N LEU A 313 -1.98 13.37 17.15
CA LEU A 313 -1.03 14.12 17.97
C LEU A 313 -1.70 15.06 18.99
N VAL A 314 -2.86 15.63 18.65
CA VAL A 314 -3.58 16.55 19.54
C VAL A 314 -4.08 15.87 20.83
N PRO A 315 -4.75 14.70 20.79
CA PRO A 315 -5.10 13.93 21.99
C PRO A 315 -3.89 13.48 22.81
N LEU A 316 -2.81 13.02 22.17
CA LEU A 316 -1.57 12.61 22.85
C LEU A 316 -0.89 13.78 23.58
N TRP A 317 -0.90 14.97 22.99
CA TRP A 317 -0.37 16.18 23.62
C TRP A 317 -1.27 16.67 24.77
N LEU A 318 -2.59 16.64 24.59
CA LEU A 318 -3.56 16.93 25.66
C LEU A 318 -3.44 15.93 26.83
N TYR A 319 -3.21 14.65 26.53
CA TYR A 319 -2.96 13.61 27.53
C TYR A 319 -1.67 13.86 28.31
N LYS A 320 -0.57 14.17 27.62
CA LYS A 320 0.73 14.49 28.23
C LYS A 320 0.68 15.74 29.12
N THR A 321 -0.05 16.78 28.71
CA THR A 321 -0.22 18.00 29.50
C THR A 321 -1.10 17.77 30.73
N ARG A 322 -2.12 16.90 30.64
CA ARG A 322 -2.96 16.50 31.77
C ARG A 322 -2.20 15.66 32.80
N LEU A 323 -1.33 14.74 32.33
CA LEU A 323 -0.42 13.95 33.19
C LEU A 323 0.57 14.84 33.95
N LYS A 324 1.19 15.83 33.27
CA LYS A 324 2.08 16.79 33.95
C LYS A 324 1.35 17.63 35.01
N GLY A 325 0.10 18.02 34.75
CA GLY A 325 -0.73 18.73 35.74
C GLY A 325 -1.04 17.88 36.98
N LYS A 326 -1.34 16.59 36.81
CA LYS A 326 -1.58 15.66 37.93
C LYS A 326 -0.31 15.31 38.71
N LEU A 327 0.83 15.15 38.02
CA LEU A 327 2.13 14.90 38.67
C LEU A 327 2.58 16.10 39.52
N ALA A 328 2.38 17.32 39.03
CA ALA A 328 2.68 18.54 39.79
C ALA A 328 1.79 18.72 41.03
N LEU A 329 0.54 18.25 41.00
CA LEU A 329 -0.36 18.23 42.15
C LEU A 329 -0.03 17.13 43.17
N SER A 330 0.54 16.00 42.72
CA SER A 330 0.94 14.89 43.60
C SER A 330 2.27 15.12 44.32
N GLN A 331 3.16 15.97 43.77
CA GLN A 331 4.38 16.39 44.43
C GLN A 331 4.07 17.56 45.36
N GLY A 332 3.46 17.25 46.51
CA GLY A 332 3.08 18.19 47.56
C GLY A 332 4.27 19.00 48.08
N ARG A 333 4.63 20.09 47.40
CA ARG A 333 5.24 21.24 48.05
C ARG A 333 4.13 22.02 48.72
N LYS A 334 4.06 21.92 50.06
CA LYS A 334 3.33 22.85 50.91
C LYS A 334 3.87 24.26 50.64
N LEU A 335 3.27 24.97 49.70
CA LEU A 335 3.37 26.43 49.62
C LEU A 335 2.27 26.98 50.53
N THR A 336 2.65 27.27 51.76
CA THR A 336 1.89 28.13 52.68
C THR A 336 1.94 29.56 52.16
N GLY A 337 0.78 30.15 51.87
CA GLY A 337 0.67 31.57 51.48
C GLY A 337 -0.46 31.78 50.48
N GLY A 338 -1.62 32.20 50.99
CA GLY A 338 -2.86 32.30 50.22
C GLY A 338 -2.95 33.49 49.26
N CYS A 339 -3.74 33.29 48.19
CA CYS A 339 -4.71 34.27 47.75
C CYS A 339 -5.93 33.52 47.18
N SER A 340 -7.04 33.58 47.90
CA SER A 340 -8.36 33.20 47.40
C SER A 340 -8.92 34.38 46.61
N CYS A 341 -8.42 34.56 45.39
CA CYS A 341 -8.93 35.58 44.47
C CYS A 341 -9.56 34.89 43.24
N SER A 342 -10.86 35.12 43.03
CA SER A 342 -11.71 34.53 42.00
C SER A 342 -11.33 34.91 40.55
N CYS A 343 -10.36 35.81 40.37
CA CYS A 343 -9.84 36.23 39.06
C CYS A 343 -8.94 35.20 38.35
N CYS A 344 -8.50 34.11 39.00
CA CYS A 344 -7.60 33.13 38.38
C CYS A 344 -8.29 31.97 37.64
N ARG A 345 -9.63 31.95 37.55
CA ARG A 345 -10.37 30.98 36.72
C ARG A 345 -10.78 31.61 35.40
N GLY A 346 -10.13 31.22 34.31
CA GLY A 346 -10.69 31.42 32.96
C GLY A 346 -9.73 31.79 31.85
N GLY A 347 -8.44 31.97 32.12
CA GLY A 347 -7.45 32.23 31.06
C GLY A 347 -7.00 30.94 30.39
N MET A 348 -7.60 30.53 29.27
CA MET A 348 -6.90 29.66 28.32
C MET A 348 -5.55 30.32 28.01
N SER A 349 -4.44 29.65 28.31
CA SER A 349 -3.10 30.21 28.09
C SER A 349 -2.97 30.67 26.63
N LEU A 350 -2.30 31.80 26.43
CA LEU A 350 -2.09 32.42 25.11
C LEU A 350 -1.63 31.40 24.06
N GLY A 351 -0.83 30.40 24.45
CA GLY A 351 -0.42 29.29 23.60
C GLY A 351 -1.57 28.44 23.05
N ARG A 352 -2.64 28.18 23.80
CA ARG A 352 -3.83 27.46 23.30
C ARG A 352 -4.61 28.29 22.28
N ARG A 353 -4.63 29.62 22.44
CA ARG A 353 -5.29 30.54 21.49
C ARG A 353 -4.51 30.64 20.18
N ILE A 354 -3.17 30.71 20.26
CA ILE A 354 -2.29 30.75 19.09
C ILE A 354 -2.40 29.45 18.28
N VAL A 355 -2.45 28.28 18.94
CA VAL A 355 -2.58 26.99 18.24
C VAL A 355 -3.96 26.84 17.58
N ALA A 356 -5.04 27.25 18.27
CA ALA A 356 -6.38 27.24 17.68
C ALA A 356 -6.48 28.20 16.49
N PHE A 357 -5.87 29.39 16.59
CA PHE A 357 -5.83 30.36 15.51
C PHE A 357 -5.00 29.88 14.31
N ALA A 358 -3.83 29.28 14.55
CA ALA A 358 -2.99 28.70 13.50
C ALA A 358 -3.71 27.53 12.78
N PHE A 359 -4.48 26.73 13.51
CA PHE A 359 -5.29 25.65 12.93
C PHE A 359 -6.43 26.18 12.04
N VAL A 360 -7.13 27.23 12.48
CA VAL A 360 -8.18 27.89 11.69
C VAL A 360 -7.58 28.58 10.45
N LEU A 361 -6.42 29.22 10.58
CA LEU A 361 -5.73 29.86 9.46
C LEU A 361 -5.27 28.82 8.42
N LEU A 362 -4.75 27.67 8.84
CA LEU A 362 -4.36 26.57 7.96
C LEU A 362 -5.57 25.95 7.22
N MET A 363 -6.71 25.83 7.90
CA MET A 363 -7.99 25.43 7.29
C MET A 363 -8.50 26.45 6.26
N LEU A 364 -8.35 27.75 6.53
CA LEU A 364 -8.79 28.80 5.60
C LEU A 364 -7.89 28.89 4.36
N LEU A 365 -6.57 28.71 4.53
CA LEU A 365 -5.62 28.71 3.42
C LEU A 365 -5.80 27.48 2.51
N THR A 366 -6.05 26.30 3.08
CA THR A 366 -6.34 25.08 2.29
C THR A 366 -7.68 25.13 1.54
N VAL A 367 -8.67 25.90 2.03
CA VAL A 367 -9.95 26.12 1.34
C VAL A 367 -9.83 27.18 0.22
N GLN A 368 -8.90 28.14 0.32
CA GLN A 368 -8.69 29.14 -0.74
C GLN A 368 -7.93 28.59 -1.95
N ASP A 369 -6.96 27.68 -1.76
CA ASP A 369 -6.22 27.08 -2.87
C ASP A 369 -7.04 26.06 -3.68
N GLY A 370 -8.12 25.51 -3.11
CA GLY A 370 -9.05 24.61 -3.83
C GLY A 370 -9.88 25.28 -4.95
N ARG A 371 -9.73 26.60 -5.18
CA ARG A 371 -10.43 27.34 -6.25
C ARG A 371 -9.55 27.68 -7.45
N THR A 372 -8.26 27.38 -7.40
CA THR A 372 -7.31 27.65 -8.49
C THR A 372 -6.68 26.33 -8.90
N ILE A 373 -6.81 25.98 -10.19
CA ILE A 373 -6.33 24.74 -10.84
C ILE A 373 -7.35 23.57 -10.80
N ILE A 374 -8.54 23.80 -11.33
CA ILE A 374 -9.06 22.89 -12.36
C ILE A 374 -9.39 23.78 -13.56
N PRO A 375 -8.57 23.80 -14.62
CA PRO A 375 -9.05 24.33 -15.89
C PRO A 375 -10.10 23.33 -16.39
N CYS A 376 -11.33 23.47 -15.89
CA CYS A 376 -12.49 22.98 -16.62
C CYS A 376 -12.45 23.75 -17.93
N GLY A 377 -11.93 23.12 -18.99
CA GLY A 377 -11.82 23.66 -20.32
C GLY A 377 -13.15 24.24 -20.79
N ARG A 378 -13.36 25.51 -20.49
CA ARG A 378 -14.42 26.36 -21.03
C ARG A 378 -13.92 27.12 -22.24
N GLY A 379 -12.89 26.60 -22.91
CA GLY A 379 -12.70 26.85 -24.33
C GLY A 379 -13.77 26.09 -25.10
N ARG A 380 -15.04 26.53 -25.03
CA ARG A 380 -15.95 26.29 -26.15
C ARG A 380 -15.37 27.10 -27.29
N VAL A 381 -14.42 26.52 -28.02
CA VAL A 381 -14.31 26.84 -29.45
C VAL A 381 -15.71 26.53 -29.95
N ALA A 382 -16.48 27.58 -30.23
CA ALA A 382 -17.78 27.45 -30.84
C ALA A 382 -17.52 26.84 -32.21
N LEU A 383 -17.52 25.51 -32.27
CA LEU A 383 -17.56 24.79 -33.51
C LEU A 383 -18.92 25.13 -34.10
N ASP A 384 -18.90 26.03 -35.09
CA ASP A 384 -20.07 26.51 -35.82
C ASP A 384 -20.88 25.36 -36.46
N ARG A 385 -20.24 24.18 -36.56
CA ARG A 385 -20.85 22.94 -37.04
C ARG A 385 -20.62 21.79 -36.05
N GLN A 386 -21.71 21.10 -35.72
CA GLN A 386 -21.66 19.83 -35.00
C GLN A 386 -20.99 18.75 -35.87
N ARG A 387 -19.93 18.12 -35.34
CA ARG A 387 -19.15 17.10 -36.05
C ARG A 387 -19.87 15.76 -36.04
N ARG A 388 -20.06 15.15 -37.21
CA ARG A 388 -20.83 13.91 -37.40
C ARG A 388 -19.90 12.70 -37.40
N VAL A 389 -20.17 11.75 -36.50
CA VAL A 389 -19.44 10.49 -36.37
C VAL A 389 -20.40 9.35 -36.69
N VAL A 390 -20.06 8.51 -37.66
CA VAL A 390 -20.78 7.26 -37.93
C VAL A 390 -19.93 6.11 -37.44
N ILE A 391 -20.51 5.22 -36.65
CA ILE A 391 -19.88 3.99 -36.20
C ILE A 391 -20.62 2.82 -36.85
N TYR A 392 -19.86 1.92 -37.48
CA TYR A 392 -20.43 0.72 -38.06
C TYR A 392 -20.94 -0.22 -36.96
N ASP A 393 -22.23 -0.56 -37.02
CA ASP A 393 -22.94 -1.30 -35.97
C ASP A 393 -22.90 -2.82 -36.20
N ASN A 394 -21.81 -3.45 -35.77
CA ASN A 394 -21.64 -4.90 -35.79
C ASN A 394 -21.19 -5.48 -34.44
N LEU A 395 -21.32 -4.72 -33.34
CA LEU A 395 -20.77 -5.07 -32.03
C LEU A 395 -21.82 -5.02 -30.92
N ASP A 396 -21.43 -5.47 -29.72
CA ASP A 396 -22.22 -5.32 -28.51
C ASP A 396 -22.06 -3.92 -27.91
N TRP A 397 -23.11 -3.11 -28.08
CA TRP A 397 -23.22 -1.75 -27.55
C TRP A 397 -23.89 -1.68 -26.17
N SER A 398 -23.96 -2.80 -25.45
CA SER A 398 -24.54 -2.78 -24.11
C SER A 398 -23.66 -2.02 -23.11
N ARG A 399 -24.33 -1.34 -22.20
CA ARG A 399 -23.71 -0.53 -21.15
C ARG A 399 -23.50 -1.36 -19.87
N PRO A 400 -22.50 -1.01 -19.04
CA PRO A 400 -22.37 -1.61 -17.73
C PRO A 400 -23.59 -1.27 -16.84
N LYS A 401 -24.32 -2.30 -16.45
CA LYS A 401 -25.29 -2.40 -15.36
C LYS A 401 -24.60 -2.81 -14.05
N PHE A 402 -24.74 -1.96 -13.05
CA PHE A 402 -24.24 -2.24 -11.71
C PHE A 402 -24.70 -3.61 -11.19
N GLY A 403 -23.78 -4.37 -10.58
CA GLY A 403 -24.04 -5.69 -9.99
C GLY A 403 -24.18 -6.85 -10.99
N TYR A 404 -24.22 -6.58 -12.29
CA TYR A 404 -24.38 -7.61 -13.33
C TYR A 404 -23.08 -7.89 -14.09
N TYR A 405 -22.26 -6.88 -14.27
CA TYR A 405 -21.07 -6.94 -15.10
C TYR A 405 -19.81 -6.96 -14.22
N GLY A 406 -18.93 -7.93 -14.49
CA GLY A 406 -17.59 -8.07 -13.90
C GLY A 406 -16.50 -7.96 -14.97
N ASP A 407 -15.30 -8.48 -14.72
CA ASP A 407 -14.15 -8.39 -15.64
C ASP A 407 -14.48 -8.78 -17.09
N ARG A 408 -15.38 -9.74 -17.31
CA ARG A 408 -15.80 -10.22 -18.64
C ARG A 408 -16.61 -9.22 -19.46
N SER A 409 -17.07 -8.14 -18.83
CA SER A 409 -18.00 -7.17 -19.42
C SER A 409 -17.34 -5.82 -19.64
N GLY A 410 -16.06 -5.71 -19.26
CA GLY A 410 -15.24 -4.56 -19.61
C GLY A 410 -15.18 -4.35 -21.13
N GLY A 411 -15.25 -5.43 -21.91
CA GLY A 411 -15.02 -5.45 -23.36
C GLY A 411 -16.12 -4.93 -24.29
N MET A 412 -17.24 -4.43 -23.77
CA MET A 412 -18.33 -3.89 -24.59
C MET A 412 -18.12 -2.38 -24.84
N PHE A 413 -18.83 -1.80 -25.81
CA PHE A 413 -18.57 -0.41 -26.27
C PHE A 413 -19.70 0.58 -25.95
N GLY A 414 -20.70 0.19 -25.16
CA GLY A 414 -21.92 0.98 -24.95
C GLY A 414 -21.75 2.39 -24.35
N ASN A 415 -20.63 2.66 -23.67
CA ASN A 415 -20.33 3.99 -23.11
C ASN A 415 -19.72 4.95 -24.14
N LEU A 416 -19.15 4.44 -25.24
CA LEU A 416 -18.45 5.26 -26.23
C LEU A 416 -19.37 6.29 -26.91
N PRO A 417 -20.57 5.94 -27.42
CA PRO A 417 -21.46 6.92 -28.05
C PRO A 417 -21.89 8.05 -27.11
N ASP A 418 -22.15 7.73 -25.83
CA ASP A 418 -22.51 8.71 -24.81
C ASP A 418 -21.36 9.65 -24.49
N PHE A 419 -20.15 9.10 -24.36
CA PHE A 419 -18.95 9.88 -24.13
C PHE A 419 -18.71 10.86 -25.27
N LEU A 420 -18.74 10.40 -26.52
CA LEU A 420 -18.57 11.27 -27.70
C LEU A 420 -19.70 12.31 -27.81
N SER A 421 -20.94 11.93 -27.53
CA SER A 421 -22.07 12.87 -27.50
C SER A 421 -21.88 13.95 -26.42
N SER A 422 -21.29 13.60 -25.27
CA SER A 422 -20.95 14.56 -24.22
C SER A 422 -19.85 15.56 -24.61
N LEU A 423 -19.02 15.20 -25.60
CA LEU A 423 -18.01 16.08 -26.22
C LEU A 423 -18.60 16.94 -27.37
N GLY A 424 -19.88 16.77 -27.69
CA GLY A 424 -20.57 17.55 -28.73
C GLY A 424 -20.57 16.89 -30.12
N PHE A 425 -20.11 15.66 -30.27
CA PHE A 425 -20.24 14.91 -31.52
C PHE A 425 -21.70 14.48 -31.75
N LEU A 426 -22.14 14.47 -33.01
CA LEU A 426 -23.37 13.78 -33.41
C LEU A 426 -23.01 12.35 -33.80
N VAL A 427 -23.29 11.38 -32.92
CA VAL A 427 -22.92 9.97 -33.11
C VAL A 427 -24.10 9.18 -33.67
N GLN A 428 -23.86 8.40 -34.72
CA GLN A 428 -24.84 7.51 -35.34
C GLN A 428 -24.26 6.09 -35.44
N LEU A 429 -25.04 5.10 -34.99
CA LEU A 429 -24.74 3.69 -35.21
C LEU A 429 -25.44 3.26 -36.51
N GLU A 430 -24.70 2.71 -37.47
CA GLU A 430 -25.24 2.34 -38.79
C GLU A 430 -24.83 0.92 -39.18
N LYS A 431 -25.81 0.08 -39.49
CA LYS A 431 -25.60 -1.32 -39.93
C LYS A 431 -25.30 -1.43 -41.43
N GLU A 432 -25.74 -0.44 -42.19
CA GLU A 432 -25.60 -0.39 -43.63
C GLU A 432 -24.94 0.94 -44.02
N LEU A 433 -23.96 0.85 -44.92
CA LEU A 433 -23.20 2.00 -45.39
C LEU A 433 -23.38 2.13 -46.91
N ASP A 434 -23.66 3.34 -47.36
CA ASP A 434 -23.70 3.73 -48.76
C ASP A 434 -23.22 5.19 -48.91
N ASP A 435 -23.17 5.70 -50.14
CA ASP A 435 -22.74 7.09 -50.39
C ASP A 435 -23.64 8.12 -49.69
N ARG A 436 -24.95 7.84 -49.52
CA ARG A 436 -25.91 8.76 -48.89
C ARG A 436 -25.67 8.84 -47.39
N LYS A 437 -25.44 7.70 -46.73
CA LYS A 437 -25.15 7.61 -45.30
C LYS A 437 -23.81 8.25 -44.94
N LEU A 438 -22.83 8.15 -45.84
CA LEU A 438 -21.51 8.78 -45.67
C LEU A 438 -21.50 10.28 -46.02
N GLN A 439 -22.56 10.81 -46.62
CA GLN A 439 -22.63 12.22 -46.99
C GLN A 439 -22.62 13.13 -45.75
N GLY A 440 -21.61 14.01 -45.70
CA GLY A 440 -21.44 15.01 -44.64
C GLY A 440 -20.95 14.44 -43.30
N VAL A 441 -20.56 13.16 -43.27
CA VAL A 441 -19.92 12.50 -42.12
C VAL A 441 -18.48 12.98 -41.99
N ASP A 442 -18.05 13.38 -40.80
CA ASP A 442 -16.66 13.82 -40.57
C ASP A 442 -15.73 12.64 -40.27
N LEU A 443 -16.26 11.59 -39.63
CA LEU A 443 -15.51 10.38 -39.24
C LEU A 443 -16.38 9.13 -39.36
N LEU A 444 -15.87 8.11 -40.05
CA LEU A 444 -16.35 6.72 -40.00
C LEU A 444 -15.48 5.91 -39.02
N VAL A 445 -16.12 5.14 -38.14
CA VAL A 445 -15.45 4.23 -37.19
C VAL A 445 -15.84 2.79 -37.50
N VAL A 446 -14.84 1.92 -37.66
CA VAL A 446 -15.02 0.49 -37.92
C VAL A 446 -14.20 -0.30 -36.90
N ILE A 447 -14.86 -1.14 -36.11
CA ILE A 447 -14.23 -1.92 -35.04
C ILE A 447 -14.56 -3.40 -35.28
N ASN A 448 -13.54 -4.26 -35.29
CA ASN A 448 -13.69 -5.73 -35.40
C ASN A 448 -14.69 -6.16 -36.50
N LEU A 449 -14.45 -5.73 -37.73
CA LEU A 449 -15.32 -6.02 -38.88
C LEU A 449 -15.41 -7.53 -39.12
N MET A 450 -16.59 -8.12 -38.93
CA MET A 450 -16.79 -9.58 -39.01
C MET A 450 -16.88 -10.12 -40.44
N GLU A 451 -17.34 -9.30 -41.38
CA GLU A 451 -17.54 -9.68 -42.78
C GLU A 451 -16.96 -8.64 -43.72
N ARG A 452 -16.43 -9.09 -44.87
CA ARG A 452 -15.95 -8.17 -45.90
C ARG A 452 -17.11 -7.32 -46.40
N PHE A 453 -16.85 -6.01 -46.50
CA PHE A 453 -17.78 -5.14 -47.21
C PHE A 453 -17.90 -5.59 -48.67
N LYS A 454 -19.15 -5.66 -49.16
CA LYS A 454 -19.42 -5.86 -50.58
C LYS A 454 -18.81 -4.71 -51.39
N SER A 455 -18.42 -4.99 -52.64
CA SER A 455 -17.73 -4.01 -53.49
C SER A 455 -18.40 -2.63 -53.53
N PRO A 456 -19.75 -2.48 -53.69
CA PRO A 456 -20.37 -1.16 -53.72
C PRO A 456 -20.18 -0.35 -52.44
N VAL A 457 -20.24 -1.01 -51.27
CA VAL A 457 -20.05 -0.38 -49.96
C VAL A 457 -18.59 0.02 -49.76
N LYS A 458 -17.68 -0.90 -50.09
CA LYS A 458 -16.23 -0.66 -50.02
C LYS A 458 -15.81 0.52 -50.91
N GLU A 459 -16.34 0.58 -52.13
CA GLU A 459 -16.10 1.69 -53.05
C GLU A 459 -16.69 3.02 -52.54
N ALA A 460 -17.86 3.00 -51.90
CA ALA A 460 -18.43 4.20 -51.27
C ALA A 460 -17.53 4.72 -50.14
N ILE A 461 -17.00 3.82 -49.29
CA ILE A 461 -16.02 4.19 -48.25
C ILE A 461 -14.76 4.79 -48.89
N PHE A 462 -14.24 4.20 -49.96
CA PHE A 462 -13.05 4.73 -50.64
C PHE A 462 -13.30 6.09 -51.28
N ARG A 463 -14.45 6.31 -51.93
CA ARG A 463 -14.85 7.64 -52.44
C ARG A 463 -14.93 8.65 -51.31
N TYR A 464 -15.56 8.27 -50.19
CA TYR A 464 -15.64 9.08 -48.98
C TYR A 464 -14.26 9.52 -48.48
N LEU A 465 -13.29 8.61 -48.40
CA LEU A 465 -11.92 8.93 -47.98
C LEU A 465 -11.19 9.84 -48.97
N LEU A 466 -11.31 9.53 -50.27
CA LEU A 466 -10.66 10.31 -51.33
C LEU A 466 -11.05 11.81 -51.29
N VAL A 467 -12.31 12.11 -50.97
CA VAL A 467 -12.82 13.49 -50.90
C VAL A 467 -12.60 14.19 -49.54
N GLY A 468 -12.02 13.50 -48.55
CA GLY A 468 -11.65 14.09 -47.25
C GLY A 468 -12.41 13.55 -46.04
N GLY A 469 -13.18 12.48 -46.21
CA GLY A 469 -13.67 11.67 -45.11
C GLY A 469 -12.53 11.04 -44.31
N ASN A 470 -12.75 10.73 -43.03
CA ASN A 470 -11.72 10.16 -42.15
C ASN A 470 -12.17 8.80 -41.63
N LEU A 471 -11.21 7.92 -41.35
CA LEU A 471 -11.48 6.56 -40.90
C LEU A 471 -10.67 6.23 -39.64
N LEU A 472 -11.39 5.75 -38.62
CA LEU A 472 -10.80 5.04 -37.49
C LEU A 472 -11.08 3.55 -37.65
N VAL A 473 -10.02 2.75 -37.72
CA VAL A 473 -10.10 1.29 -37.75
C VAL A 473 -9.49 0.72 -36.48
N MET A 474 -10.17 -0.21 -35.85
CA MET A 474 -9.61 -0.96 -34.72
C MET A 474 -9.86 -2.44 -34.94
N GLY A 475 -8.81 -3.24 -34.89
CA GLY A 475 -8.89 -4.68 -34.89
C GLY A 475 -8.46 -5.26 -33.56
N ASP A 476 -8.52 -6.58 -33.48
CA ASP A 476 -8.11 -7.35 -32.32
C ASP A 476 -7.14 -8.47 -32.71
N HIS A 477 -6.56 -9.09 -31.69
CA HIS A 477 -5.62 -10.19 -31.83
C HIS A 477 -6.24 -11.43 -32.49
N THR A 478 -5.38 -12.17 -33.21
CA THR A 478 -5.55 -13.55 -33.71
C THR A 478 -6.84 -13.91 -34.46
N GLY A 479 -7.63 -12.94 -34.91
CA GLY A 479 -8.76 -13.17 -35.82
C GLY A 479 -9.92 -13.95 -35.19
N LEU A 480 -10.17 -13.79 -33.88
CA LEU A 480 -11.40 -14.29 -33.24
C LEU A 480 -12.62 -13.81 -34.05
N GLY A 481 -13.47 -14.74 -34.50
CA GLY A 481 -14.61 -14.41 -35.35
C GLY A 481 -14.25 -13.96 -36.76
N PHE A 482 -13.06 -14.32 -37.26
CA PHE A 482 -12.54 -13.97 -38.58
C PHE A 482 -12.48 -12.46 -38.87
N ILE A 483 -12.38 -11.63 -37.82
CA ILE A 483 -12.46 -10.17 -37.92
C ILE A 483 -11.27 -9.53 -38.66
N ARG A 484 -10.15 -10.26 -38.77
CA ARG A 484 -8.89 -9.70 -39.26
C ARG A 484 -8.88 -9.57 -40.77
N GLU A 485 -9.29 -10.60 -41.50
CA GLU A 485 -9.29 -10.62 -42.96
C GLU A 485 -10.22 -9.56 -43.57
N PRO A 486 -11.45 -9.32 -43.06
CA PRO A 486 -12.28 -8.20 -43.49
C PRO A 486 -11.67 -6.84 -43.22
N LEU A 487 -11.07 -6.63 -42.03
CA LEU A 487 -10.39 -5.38 -41.73
C LEU A 487 -9.21 -5.15 -42.67
N ASN A 488 -8.36 -6.16 -42.86
CA ASN A 488 -7.23 -6.11 -43.79
C ASN A 488 -7.68 -5.85 -45.24
N ASP A 489 -8.82 -6.41 -45.66
CA ASP A 489 -9.40 -6.12 -46.97
C ASP A 489 -9.78 -4.63 -47.13
N LEU A 490 -10.34 -4.01 -46.08
CA LEU A 490 -10.68 -2.59 -46.05
C LEU A 490 -9.45 -1.68 -46.07
N ILE A 491 -8.41 -2.00 -45.28
CA ILE A 491 -7.23 -1.14 -45.10
C ILE A 491 -6.04 -1.47 -46.02
N ALA A 492 -6.12 -2.52 -46.85
CA ALA A 492 -5.05 -2.89 -47.78
C ALA A 492 -4.49 -1.72 -48.62
N PRO A 493 -5.30 -0.76 -49.14
CA PRO A 493 -4.79 0.33 -49.97
C PRO A 493 -3.87 1.32 -49.23
N VAL A 494 -3.86 1.32 -47.90
CA VAL A 494 -3.21 2.39 -47.11
C VAL A 494 -1.87 1.96 -46.50
N GLY A 495 -1.39 0.78 -46.90
CA GLY A 495 -0.09 0.26 -46.47
C GLY A 495 -0.06 -0.16 -45.00
N ILE A 496 -1.21 -0.54 -44.42
CA ILE A 496 -1.31 -1.05 -43.05
C ILE A 496 -1.97 -2.43 -43.11
N LYS A 497 -1.48 -3.37 -42.30
CA LYS A 497 -2.03 -4.74 -42.20
C LYS A 497 -1.93 -5.24 -40.76
N LEU A 498 -3.04 -5.75 -40.23
CA LEU A 498 -3.06 -6.49 -38.96
C LEU A 498 -2.43 -7.88 -39.13
N GLN A 499 -1.47 -8.19 -38.26
CA GLN A 499 -0.87 -9.51 -38.19
C GLN A 499 -1.74 -10.52 -37.45
N PHE A 500 -1.39 -11.80 -37.60
CA PHE A 500 -2.04 -12.90 -36.89
C PHE A 500 -1.21 -13.23 -35.65
N ASP A 501 -1.29 -12.36 -34.66
CA ASP A 501 -0.48 -12.38 -33.46
C ASP A 501 -1.19 -11.69 -32.28
N SER A 502 -0.52 -11.74 -31.12
CA SER A 502 -0.88 -11.04 -29.89
C SER A 502 0.33 -10.28 -29.37
N VAL A 503 0.26 -8.97 -29.32
CA VAL A 503 1.35 -8.15 -28.80
C VAL A 503 1.28 -8.10 -27.28
N CYS A 504 2.33 -8.58 -26.64
CA CYS A 504 2.44 -8.66 -25.20
C CYS A 504 3.62 -7.81 -24.70
N PRO A 505 3.47 -7.04 -23.61
CA PRO A 505 4.61 -6.38 -22.98
C PRO A 505 5.57 -7.42 -22.40
N LEU A 506 6.88 -7.14 -22.44
CA LEU A 506 7.91 -8.03 -21.91
C LEU A 506 7.87 -8.14 -20.37
N VAL A 507 7.26 -7.16 -19.71
CA VAL A 507 6.97 -7.15 -18.27
C VAL A 507 5.45 -7.17 -18.06
N PRO A 508 4.94 -7.42 -16.84
CA PRO A 508 3.49 -7.59 -16.59
C PRO A 508 2.58 -6.39 -16.93
N SER A 509 3.13 -5.28 -17.43
CA SER A 509 2.40 -4.08 -17.79
C SER A 509 3.06 -3.35 -18.94
N TRP A 510 2.28 -2.50 -19.62
CA TRP A 510 2.75 -1.66 -20.71
C TRP A 510 3.62 -0.48 -20.29
N GLN A 511 3.75 -0.20 -18.99
CA GLN A 511 4.55 0.94 -18.51
C GLN A 511 6.02 0.73 -18.86
N ASN A 512 6.64 1.74 -19.48
CA ASN A 512 7.99 1.69 -20.04
C ASN A 512 8.21 0.63 -21.13
N CYS A 513 7.13 0.12 -21.74
CA CYS A 513 7.18 -0.83 -22.86
C CYS A 513 6.77 -0.21 -24.19
N MET A 514 6.24 1.01 -24.19
CA MET A 514 5.84 1.73 -25.40
C MET A 514 6.73 2.95 -25.65
N GLU A 515 7.06 3.19 -26.91
CA GLU A 515 7.44 4.49 -27.43
C GLU A 515 6.18 5.19 -27.95
N ILE A 516 5.91 6.37 -27.40
CA ILE A 516 4.83 7.26 -27.83
C ILE A 516 5.45 8.33 -28.72
N ARG A 517 5.22 8.26 -30.03
CA ARG A 517 5.75 9.26 -30.96
C ARG A 517 4.97 10.57 -30.85
N PRO A 518 5.63 11.73 -30.99
CA PRO A 518 4.93 13.01 -31.00
C PRO A 518 3.83 13.06 -32.07
N HIS A 519 2.59 13.18 -31.64
CA HIS A 519 1.42 13.25 -32.50
C HIS A 519 0.30 14.00 -31.78
N ARG A 520 -0.63 14.64 -32.51
CA ARG A 520 -1.74 15.39 -31.90
C ARG A 520 -2.59 14.54 -30.95
N ILE A 521 -2.75 13.26 -31.27
CA ILE A 521 -3.52 12.33 -30.42
C ILE A 521 -2.80 11.99 -29.11
N THR A 522 -1.51 12.28 -28.97
CA THR A 522 -0.68 11.91 -27.81
C THR A 522 -0.25 13.11 -26.96
N GLU A 523 -0.61 14.34 -27.32
CA GLU A 523 -0.15 15.59 -26.68
C GLU A 523 -0.51 15.72 -25.18
N HIS A 524 -1.47 14.93 -24.69
CA HIS A 524 -1.95 14.99 -23.30
C HIS A 524 -1.84 13.67 -22.54
N LEU A 525 -1.03 12.73 -23.04
CA LEU A 525 -0.75 11.50 -22.31
C LEU A 525 0.26 11.80 -21.20
N SER A 526 -0.10 11.45 -19.97
CA SER A 526 0.80 11.51 -18.82
C SER A 526 1.63 10.24 -18.72
N THR A 527 1.02 9.08 -19.03
CA THR A 527 1.65 7.75 -18.95
C THR A 527 1.08 6.82 -20.03
N GLU A 528 1.72 5.67 -20.27
CA GLU A 528 1.18 4.63 -21.16
C GLU A 528 -0.16 4.06 -20.66
N ASN A 529 -0.45 4.21 -19.36
CA ASN A 529 -1.75 3.81 -18.81
C ASN A 529 -2.90 4.66 -19.35
N ASP A 530 -2.65 5.86 -19.85
CA ASP A 530 -3.73 6.69 -20.42
C ASP A 530 -4.18 6.16 -21.79
N ILE A 531 -3.45 5.19 -22.37
CA ILE A 531 -3.75 4.58 -23.67
C ILE A 531 -4.68 3.37 -23.50
N GLN A 532 -4.49 2.59 -22.42
CA GLN A 532 -5.28 1.38 -22.11
C GLN A 532 -5.29 0.31 -23.22
N ILE A 533 -4.15 0.11 -23.91
CA ILE A 533 -3.96 -1.09 -24.74
C ILE A 533 -3.79 -2.28 -23.81
N TRP A 534 -4.48 -3.39 -24.11
CA TRP A 534 -4.32 -4.62 -23.35
C TRP A 534 -3.52 -5.67 -24.15
N ILE A 535 -4.18 -6.40 -25.05
CA ILE A 535 -3.59 -7.39 -25.94
C ILE A 535 -4.31 -7.24 -27.29
N GLY A 536 -3.56 -6.87 -28.32
CA GLY A 536 -4.07 -6.75 -29.69
C GLY A 536 -3.08 -7.30 -30.70
N ALA A 537 -3.37 -7.19 -31.99
CA ALA A 537 -2.45 -7.57 -33.07
C ALA A 537 -1.37 -6.51 -33.30
N SER A 538 -0.21 -6.91 -33.83
CA SER A 538 0.75 -5.96 -34.37
C SER A 538 0.31 -5.47 -35.75
N LEU A 539 0.85 -4.32 -36.15
CA LEU A 539 0.63 -3.72 -37.46
C LEU A 539 1.90 -3.85 -38.32
N GLU A 540 1.80 -4.52 -39.47
CA GLU A 540 2.77 -4.33 -40.55
C GLU A 540 2.41 -3.05 -41.31
N ILE A 541 3.40 -2.17 -41.46
CA ILE A 541 3.23 -0.89 -42.13
C ILE A 541 4.23 -0.71 -43.27
N ARG A 542 3.79 -0.03 -44.33
CA ARG A 542 4.63 0.40 -45.46
C ARG A 542 4.32 1.85 -45.80
N PRO A 543 5.29 2.63 -46.31
CA PRO A 543 5.03 4.00 -46.74
C PRO A 543 3.80 4.08 -47.66
N PRO A 544 2.93 5.09 -47.49
CA PRO A 544 3.11 6.28 -46.67
C PRO A 544 2.70 6.12 -45.18
N ALA A 545 2.30 4.94 -44.73
CA ALA A 545 1.90 4.73 -43.34
C ALA A 545 3.05 4.98 -42.36
N ARG A 546 2.71 5.51 -41.17
CA ARG A 546 3.67 5.89 -40.12
C ARG A 546 3.21 5.37 -38.76
N PRO A 547 4.12 4.86 -37.92
CA PRO A 547 3.75 4.40 -36.60
C PRO A 547 3.57 5.60 -35.65
N ILE A 548 2.61 5.50 -34.73
CA ILE A 548 2.37 6.46 -33.65
C ILE A 548 2.72 5.83 -32.29
N LEU A 549 2.28 4.60 -32.06
CA LEU A 549 2.60 3.83 -30.84
C LEU A 549 3.38 2.57 -31.21
N ILE A 550 4.50 2.34 -30.53
CA ILE A 550 5.40 1.23 -30.80
C ILE A 550 5.72 0.52 -29.49
N GLY A 551 5.53 -0.80 -29.43
CA GLY A 551 6.01 -1.64 -28.34
C GLY A 551 7.51 -1.89 -28.43
N VAL A 552 8.32 -1.01 -27.85
CA VAL A 552 9.79 -1.09 -27.83
C VAL A 552 10.33 -2.17 -26.88
N ARG A 553 9.53 -2.56 -25.88
CA ARG A 553 9.79 -3.72 -25.01
C ARG A 553 8.58 -4.63 -24.96
N ALA A 554 8.09 -4.98 -26.13
CA ALA A 554 6.99 -5.91 -26.32
C ALA A 554 7.40 -6.99 -27.34
N PHE A 555 6.70 -8.10 -27.35
CA PHE A 555 6.88 -9.15 -28.34
C PHE A 555 5.55 -9.48 -29.03
N SER A 556 5.65 -9.98 -30.25
CA SER A 556 4.51 -10.43 -31.08
C SER A 556 4.40 -11.96 -30.95
N ASP A 557 3.55 -12.42 -30.04
CA ASP A 557 3.22 -13.84 -29.86
C ASP A 557 2.43 -14.34 -31.07
N ALA A 558 2.98 -15.30 -31.79
CA ALA A 558 2.36 -15.77 -33.03
C ALA A 558 1.03 -16.49 -32.73
N GLY A 559 -0.03 -16.10 -33.44
CA GLY A 559 -1.32 -16.75 -33.26
C GLY A 559 -1.27 -18.25 -33.58
N ASN A 560 -2.04 -19.05 -32.85
CA ASN A 560 -2.16 -20.49 -33.04
C ASN A 560 -3.50 -20.84 -33.68
N LYS A 561 -3.48 -21.24 -34.96
CA LYS A 561 -4.68 -21.64 -35.71
C LYS A 561 -5.37 -22.88 -35.16
N ASP A 562 -4.62 -23.72 -34.45
CA ASP A 562 -5.12 -24.95 -33.85
C ASP A 562 -5.73 -24.70 -32.45
N ASN A 563 -5.78 -23.43 -32.01
CA ASN A 563 -6.31 -23.02 -30.71
C ASN A 563 -7.61 -22.19 -30.79
N PRO A 564 -8.67 -22.63 -31.50
CA PRO A 564 -9.90 -21.85 -31.65
C PRO A 564 -10.65 -21.62 -30.33
N GLN A 565 -10.44 -22.47 -29.32
CA GLN A 565 -11.12 -22.38 -28.02
C GLN A 565 -10.62 -21.20 -27.17
N GLU A 566 -9.35 -20.84 -27.33
CA GLU A 566 -8.75 -19.67 -26.68
C GLU A 566 -8.61 -18.51 -27.69
N GLY A 567 -9.47 -18.45 -28.70
CA GLY A 567 -9.49 -17.35 -29.67
C GLY A 567 -8.26 -17.26 -30.58
N PHE A 568 -7.60 -18.38 -30.83
CA PHE A 568 -6.39 -18.50 -31.65
C PHE A 568 -5.15 -17.82 -31.07
N LEU A 569 -5.15 -17.55 -29.75
CA LEU A 569 -3.98 -17.07 -29.02
C LEU A 569 -2.81 -18.07 -29.11
N GLY A 570 -1.59 -17.54 -29.11
CA GLY A 570 -0.37 -18.34 -28.93
C GLY A 570 -0.19 -18.76 -27.46
N ASP A 571 1.04 -18.78 -26.95
CA ASP A 571 1.30 -19.13 -25.55
C ASP A 571 1.50 -17.90 -24.64
N LEU A 572 1.42 -16.70 -25.21
CA LEU A 572 1.63 -15.40 -24.55
C LEU A 572 2.99 -15.32 -23.84
N GLN A 573 3.97 -16.12 -24.26
CA GLN A 573 5.32 -16.14 -23.73
C GLN A 573 6.31 -15.87 -24.85
N TYR A 574 7.29 -15.02 -24.56
CA TYR A 574 8.28 -14.69 -25.57
C TYR A 574 9.10 -15.92 -26.01
N GLN A 575 9.03 -16.24 -27.29
CA GLN A 575 9.86 -17.23 -27.96
C GLN A 575 10.93 -16.57 -28.82
N ARG A 576 12.10 -17.20 -28.96
CA ARG A 576 13.22 -16.64 -29.74
C ARG A 576 12.91 -16.38 -31.22
N SER A 577 11.89 -17.04 -31.77
CA SER A 577 11.42 -16.87 -33.14
C SER A 577 10.50 -15.68 -33.33
N GLU A 578 10.02 -15.07 -32.25
CA GLU A 578 9.06 -13.98 -32.29
C GLU A 578 9.75 -12.62 -32.41
N GLN A 579 9.04 -11.66 -32.99
CA GLN A 579 9.53 -10.30 -33.04
C GLN A 579 9.55 -9.73 -31.62
N LEU A 580 10.73 -9.28 -31.17
CA LEU A 580 10.93 -8.54 -29.93
C LEU A 580 11.30 -7.09 -30.26
N GLY A 581 10.57 -6.14 -29.69
CA GLY A 581 10.75 -4.72 -29.93
C GLY A 581 10.21 -4.27 -31.29
N ASP A 582 10.11 -2.94 -31.44
CA ASP A 582 9.64 -2.27 -32.66
C ASP A 582 8.30 -2.79 -33.20
N VAL A 583 7.44 -3.30 -32.31
CA VAL A 583 6.13 -3.83 -32.66
C VAL A 583 5.14 -2.67 -32.78
N VAL A 584 4.63 -2.39 -33.98
CA VAL A 584 3.72 -1.24 -34.18
C VAL A 584 2.33 -1.59 -33.65
N LEU A 585 1.81 -0.76 -32.75
CA LEU A 585 0.50 -0.93 -32.11
C LEU A 585 -0.57 -0.05 -32.75
N VAL A 586 -0.16 1.17 -33.13
CA VAL A 586 -1.02 2.17 -33.77
C VAL A 586 -0.26 2.84 -34.89
N ALA A 587 -0.91 2.97 -36.04
CA ALA A 587 -0.35 3.63 -37.21
C ALA A 587 -1.36 4.57 -37.87
N GLU A 588 -0.85 5.66 -38.42
CA GLU A 588 -1.61 6.53 -39.31
C GLU A 588 -1.23 6.31 -40.78
N SER A 589 -2.16 6.62 -41.67
CA SER A 589 -1.94 6.73 -43.10
C SER A 589 -2.96 7.70 -43.71
N ARG A 590 -2.91 7.86 -45.03
CA ARG A 590 -3.84 8.70 -45.79
C ARG A 590 -4.29 8.00 -47.06
N LEU A 591 -5.53 8.27 -47.46
CA LEU A 591 -6.06 7.92 -48.77
C LEU A 591 -6.72 9.15 -49.38
N GLY A 592 -6.13 9.70 -50.45
CA GLY A 592 -6.53 11.00 -50.98
C GLY A 592 -6.41 12.09 -49.92
N LYS A 593 -7.52 12.77 -49.60
CA LYS A 593 -7.55 13.83 -48.59
C LYS A 593 -7.86 13.32 -47.17
N GLY A 594 -8.32 12.07 -47.04
CA GLY A 594 -8.75 11.48 -45.78
C GLY A 594 -7.59 11.03 -44.88
N LYS A 595 -7.76 11.24 -43.57
CA LYS A 595 -6.88 10.67 -42.53
C LYS A 595 -7.39 9.30 -42.13
N ILE A 596 -6.47 8.38 -41.88
CA ILE A 596 -6.77 7.02 -41.48
C ILE A 596 -5.91 6.68 -40.27
N LEU A 597 -6.54 6.20 -39.20
CA LEU A 597 -5.88 5.74 -37.99
C LEU A 597 -6.27 4.30 -37.74
N VAL A 598 -5.28 3.43 -37.55
CA VAL A 598 -5.48 2.00 -37.34
C VAL A 598 -4.87 1.59 -36.02
N PHE A 599 -5.67 0.91 -35.19
CA PHE A 599 -5.25 0.25 -33.97
C PHE A 599 -5.23 -1.27 -34.15
N GLY A 600 -4.22 -1.91 -33.58
CA GLY A 600 -4.19 -3.37 -33.43
C GLY A 600 -5.00 -3.91 -32.25
N ASP A 601 -5.46 -3.05 -31.35
CA ASP A 601 -6.20 -3.38 -30.12
C ASP A 601 -7.48 -2.54 -30.02
N THR A 602 -8.55 -3.10 -29.46
CA THR A 602 -9.83 -2.37 -29.26
C THR A 602 -10.03 -1.85 -27.83
N SER A 603 -9.19 -2.27 -26.89
CA SER A 603 -9.36 -2.10 -25.45
C SER A 603 -9.49 -0.64 -25.04
N SER A 604 -8.80 0.28 -25.72
CA SER A 604 -8.87 1.72 -25.43
C SER A 604 -10.30 2.31 -25.51
N LEU A 605 -11.21 1.73 -26.31
CA LEU A 605 -12.59 2.19 -26.46
C LEU A 605 -13.61 1.43 -25.62
N GLN A 606 -13.19 0.35 -24.96
CA GLN A 606 -14.08 -0.52 -24.21
C GLN A 606 -14.54 0.14 -22.90
N ASN A 607 -15.70 -0.27 -22.41
CA ASN A 607 -16.36 0.32 -21.24
C ASN A 607 -15.47 0.37 -19.98
N GLY A 608 -14.66 -0.66 -19.76
CA GLY A 608 -13.76 -0.75 -18.61
C GLY A 608 -12.57 0.22 -18.68
N SER A 609 -12.08 0.46 -19.89
CA SER A 609 -10.88 1.28 -20.15
C SER A 609 -11.21 2.75 -20.31
N LEU A 610 -12.41 3.08 -20.82
CA LEU A 610 -12.81 4.42 -21.18
C LEU A 610 -12.61 5.48 -20.06
N PRO A 611 -12.87 5.19 -18.76
CA PRO A 611 -12.59 6.15 -17.68
C PRO A 611 -11.12 6.53 -17.53
N TYR A 612 -10.20 5.70 -18.01
CA TYR A 612 -8.75 5.92 -17.96
C TYR A 612 -8.23 6.48 -19.29
N SER A 613 -8.81 6.07 -20.42
CA SER A 613 -8.39 6.50 -21.76
C SER A 613 -9.12 7.72 -22.32
N TYR A 614 -10.06 8.32 -21.58
CA TYR A 614 -10.96 9.35 -22.11
C TYR A 614 -10.23 10.53 -22.77
N GLN A 615 -9.09 10.98 -22.24
CA GLN A 615 -8.32 12.08 -22.83
C GLN A 615 -7.72 11.67 -24.18
N PHE A 616 -7.16 10.46 -24.24
CA PHE A 616 -6.62 9.90 -25.47
C PHE A 616 -7.70 9.77 -26.54
N ILE A 617 -8.86 9.19 -26.18
CA ILE A 617 -10.00 9.04 -27.08
C ILE A 617 -10.52 10.40 -27.54
N GLN A 618 -10.66 11.37 -26.63
CA GLN A 618 -11.06 12.72 -26.99
C GLN A 618 -10.14 13.33 -28.06
N GLN A 619 -8.81 13.19 -27.91
CA GLN A 619 -7.85 13.73 -28.89
C GLN A 619 -7.90 13.00 -30.24
N ILE A 620 -8.10 11.67 -30.25
CA ILE A 620 -8.30 10.91 -31.48
C ILE A 620 -9.49 11.46 -32.26
N PHE A 621 -10.64 11.60 -31.61
CA PHE A 621 -11.85 12.04 -32.28
C PHE A 621 -11.76 13.50 -32.71
N TYR A 622 -11.16 14.39 -31.92
CA TYR A 622 -10.94 15.77 -32.34
C TYR A 622 -9.98 15.88 -33.52
N TRP A 623 -8.84 15.19 -33.47
CA TRP A 623 -7.88 15.20 -34.55
C TRP A 623 -8.48 14.64 -35.84
N LEU A 624 -9.16 13.49 -35.79
CA LEU A 624 -9.75 12.89 -36.99
C LEU A 624 -10.85 13.76 -37.61
N THR A 625 -11.63 14.47 -36.79
CA THR A 625 -12.73 15.32 -37.27
C THR A 625 -12.34 16.77 -37.55
N GLU A 626 -11.10 17.17 -37.28
CA GLU A 626 -10.55 18.48 -37.63
C GLU A 626 -10.38 18.60 -39.15
N LYS A 627 -10.85 19.69 -39.75
CA LYS A 627 -10.71 19.93 -41.19
C LYS A 627 -9.40 20.66 -41.48
N ALA A 628 -8.83 20.41 -42.65
CA ALA A 628 -7.60 21.08 -43.07
C ALA A 628 -7.72 22.61 -43.16
N SER A 629 -8.93 23.14 -43.39
CA SER A 629 -9.23 24.59 -43.36
C SER A 629 -9.07 25.20 -41.97
N ASP A 630 -9.25 24.40 -40.91
CA ASP A 630 -9.21 24.89 -39.54
C ASP A 630 -7.76 25.13 -39.08
N LEU A 631 -6.79 24.49 -39.75
CA LEU A 631 -5.35 24.64 -39.51
C LEU A 631 -4.76 25.94 -40.08
N SER A 632 -5.43 26.59 -41.04
CA SER A 632 -4.95 27.87 -41.58
C SER A 632 -5.32 29.09 -40.73
N LEU A 633 -6.10 28.88 -39.66
CA LEU A 633 -6.58 29.93 -38.75
C LEU A 633 -5.93 29.89 -37.36
N ALA A 634 -5.08 28.90 -37.10
CA ALA A 634 -4.29 28.73 -35.87
C ALA A 634 -2.81 28.88 -36.19
#